data_AF-A0A162LLW2-F1
#
_entry.id   AF-A0A162LLW2-F1
#
_cell.length_a   1.000
_cell.length_b   1.000
_cell.length_c   1.000
_cell.angle_alpha   90.00
_cell.angle_beta   90.00
_cell.angle_gamma   90.00
#
_symmetry.space_group_name_H-M   'P 1'
#
loop_
_entity.id
_entity.type
_entity.pdbx_description
1 polymer ?
#
loop_
_entity_poly.entity_id
_entity_poly.type
_entity_poly.pdbx_seq_one_letter_code
_entity_poly.pdbx_strand_id
1 'polypeptide(L)'
;MRQLLLKTGGALLAALITCGTGTVAQAGEADRATILILDASGSMWGRLADDETGPGGKTKIEVARDVLDGFLGSRDMSVPLGIIAYGHNRRGDCSDIEQIAPVGRHETRALSARLARLNPRGKTPLGQSLRRAAADIPRTAEEADIVLVTDGLETCDVDPCAVAAELAAEGIRIRAHVVGFGLTETEAAALACIPDKTGGLLMRPQSGAELAEALSRATAEAPPVATTGLRLIFSYPGAMPDTYEWALRDESTGQELVLGKVSGAARYQPFAVELAPGTYTAIVTAEAGRGEARFTATGAARDIVVTMQGLLPVTAMRDRGPYAARGETVAIDLNITQAGQETGGAALALRLYAPDGGEAITYSTVEGKAGVSQAGINLPATPGPYLLKLESWGGEPVEEMTIQTETDPAVTLLAPPAVAPGAAIPVGSTGSQLWNDGIEIWQGDRQVDWGVTLGDLANGNSLTAPAEPGTYDLVYKSTDVAGTRVEKARLPIVVGTVADDATGAAAAPGAAAACDDGRGHGPDACANGREAGTRAWTDYPHRCLPGDRTAPYCEMRDAATGLGFILPENRVAEVVPASGADIFPRAAFIDATGATASIFLNPKTPPPGDNACHITRVGRLCADPDRGDEKLAAAIRTLQFTLTTGQVIRRCGDTACAFDHPNPPISGRLPARWSVEAARPTGDGGPQLSTWFFDLDRSGAFHLIGLNQPGGTDCREAGAGNRLCAFTPGIASQDFDLIRRTLGTGGTRGDTDGNTGGGASDAARTLELLAPSRTPAR
;
A
#
# COMPACT_ATOMS: atom_id res chain seq x y z
N MET A 1 81.59 44.71 -54.96
CA MET A 1 80.21 45.27 -55.03
C MET A 1 79.45 44.69 -53.85
N ARG A 2 79.28 45.47 -52.79
CA ARG A 2 78.00 46.12 -52.36
C ARG A 2 77.02 45.08 -51.84
N GLN A 3 76.85 45.01 -50.50
CA GLN A 3 75.72 45.61 -49.74
C GLN A 3 74.43 44.76 -49.91
N LEU A 4 73.48 44.61 -48.99
CA LEU A 4 73.18 44.93 -47.58
C LEU A 4 71.65 44.63 -47.50
N LEU A 5 71.12 44.39 -46.29
CA LEU A 5 69.71 44.63 -45.87
C LEU A 5 68.61 43.56 -46.08
N LEU A 6 68.08 43.18 -44.90
CA LEU A 6 66.69 43.22 -44.42
C LEU A 6 65.66 42.09 -44.72
N LYS A 7 65.10 41.68 -43.56
CA LYS A 7 63.68 41.51 -43.19
C LYS A 7 62.98 40.15 -43.36
N THR A 8 62.35 39.81 -42.23
CA THR A 8 61.06 39.14 -42.01
C THR A 8 60.90 37.66 -42.35
N GLY A 9 60.58 36.91 -41.29
CA GLY A 9 59.43 36.00 -41.23
C GLY A 9 59.60 34.64 -41.89
N GLY A 10 59.41 33.57 -41.11
CA GLY A 10 59.19 32.24 -41.69
C GLY A 10 59.63 31.12 -40.76
N ALA A 11 58.64 30.51 -40.10
CA ALA A 11 58.76 29.23 -39.42
C ALA A 11 59.04 28.09 -40.41
N LEU A 12 59.91 27.15 -40.03
CA LEU A 12 59.71 25.70 -40.17
C LEU A 12 60.92 24.99 -39.55
N LEU A 13 60.71 24.28 -38.42
CA LEU A 13 61.72 23.43 -37.81
C LEU A 13 61.55 22.00 -38.31
N ALA A 14 62.67 21.41 -38.72
CA ALA A 14 62.82 20.09 -39.31
C ALA A 14 62.60 18.96 -38.30
N ALA A 15 62.17 17.82 -38.86
CA ALA A 15 61.83 16.57 -38.21
C ALA A 15 63.03 15.80 -37.64
N LEU A 16 62.84 15.22 -36.46
CA LEU A 16 63.68 14.16 -35.88
C LEU A 16 62.84 12.87 -35.82
N ILE A 17 63.41 11.82 -36.40
CA ILE A 17 62.88 10.45 -36.47
C ILE A 17 63.07 9.80 -35.10
N THR A 18 61.97 9.46 -34.42
CA THR A 18 61.98 8.65 -33.19
C THR A 18 61.42 7.27 -33.51
N CYS A 19 62.22 6.24 -33.25
CA CYS A 19 61.83 4.84 -33.30
C CYS A 19 60.80 4.57 -32.19
N GLY A 20 59.51 4.55 -32.54
CA GLY A 20 58.43 4.20 -31.63
C GLY A 20 58.26 2.69 -31.56
N THR A 21 58.59 2.10 -30.42
CA THR A 21 58.09 0.79 -30.02
C THR A 21 56.57 0.83 -30.02
N GLY A 22 55.95 0.23 -31.03
CA GLY A 22 54.53 -0.04 -31.03
C GLY A 22 54.21 -1.02 -29.91
N THR A 23 53.73 -0.49 -28.79
CA THR A 23 52.99 -1.27 -27.81
C THR A 23 51.74 -1.80 -28.51
N VAL A 24 51.74 -3.10 -28.80
CA VAL A 24 50.49 -3.83 -29.08
C VAL A 24 49.65 -3.67 -27.82
N ALA A 25 48.53 -2.94 -27.93
CA ALA A 25 47.55 -2.87 -26.88
C ALA A 25 47.05 -4.30 -26.61
N GLN A 26 47.47 -4.90 -25.50
CA GLN A 26 46.84 -6.10 -24.97
C GLN A 26 45.38 -5.74 -24.65
N ALA A 27 44.45 -6.44 -25.30
CA ALA A 27 43.07 -6.49 -24.86
C ALA A 27 43.08 -7.02 -23.42
N GLY A 28 42.50 -6.25 -22.49
CA GLY A 28 42.46 -6.61 -21.08
C GLY A 28 41.86 -7.99 -20.88
N GLU A 29 42.60 -8.82 -20.15
CA GLU A 29 42.18 -10.08 -19.53
C GLU A 29 40.86 -9.82 -18.80
N ALA A 30 39.80 -10.56 -19.17
CA ALA A 30 38.56 -10.52 -18.43
C ALA A 30 38.52 -11.76 -17.55
N ASP A 31 38.82 -11.58 -16.26
CA ASP A 31 38.78 -12.64 -15.24
C ASP A 31 37.39 -13.29 -15.12
N ARG A 32 36.35 -12.60 -15.63
CA ARG A 32 34.95 -13.00 -15.58
C ARG A 32 34.22 -12.78 -16.90
N ALA A 33 33.26 -13.65 -17.22
CA ALA A 33 32.36 -13.50 -18.36
C ALA A 33 30.88 -13.71 -17.98
N THR A 34 29.96 -13.04 -18.65
CA THR A 34 28.52 -13.23 -18.46
C THR A 34 27.87 -13.73 -19.75
N ILE A 35 26.99 -14.72 -19.64
CA ILE A 35 26.18 -15.21 -20.75
C ILE A 35 24.71 -15.15 -20.34
N LEU A 36 23.93 -14.36 -21.07
CA LEU A 36 22.49 -14.29 -20.91
C LEU A 36 21.82 -15.30 -21.84
N ILE A 37 20.98 -16.17 -21.29
CA ILE A 37 20.09 -17.05 -22.05
C ILE A 37 18.68 -16.48 -21.94
N LEU A 38 18.10 -16.10 -23.07
CA LEU A 38 16.74 -15.57 -23.14
C LEU A 38 15.77 -16.59 -23.72
N ASP A 39 14.75 -16.92 -22.92
CA ASP A 39 13.57 -17.62 -23.40
C ASP A 39 12.78 -16.75 -24.37
N ALA A 40 12.59 -17.28 -25.57
CA ALA A 40 11.65 -16.76 -26.54
C ALA A 40 10.84 -17.93 -27.12
N SER A 41 10.45 -18.89 -26.28
CA SER A 41 9.54 -19.99 -26.59
C SER A 41 8.09 -19.52 -26.64
N GLY A 42 7.20 -20.33 -27.19
CA GLY A 42 5.81 -19.92 -27.44
C GLY A 42 5.03 -19.42 -26.20
N SER A 43 5.42 -19.85 -24.99
CA SER A 43 4.81 -19.40 -23.72
C SER A 43 5.05 -17.92 -23.43
N MET A 44 6.14 -17.33 -23.94
CA MET A 44 6.47 -15.91 -23.78
C MET A 44 5.49 -14.95 -24.48
N TRP A 45 4.54 -15.47 -25.26
CA TRP A 45 3.37 -14.71 -25.72
C TRP A 45 2.30 -14.50 -24.65
N GLY A 46 2.39 -15.27 -23.55
CA GLY A 46 1.59 -15.05 -22.36
C GLY A 46 1.79 -13.65 -21.82
N ARG A 47 0.79 -13.15 -21.11
CA ARG A 47 0.87 -11.89 -20.38
C ARG A 47 1.21 -12.19 -18.92
N LEU A 48 1.86 -11.24 -18.27
CA LEU A 48 1.94 -11.26 -16.81
C LEU A 48 0.58 -10.86 -16.23
N ALA A 49 0.28 -11.30 -15.01
CA ALA A 49 -1.00 -11.05 -14.36
C ALA A 49 -1.23 -9.57 -13.97
N ASP A 50 -0.19 -8.72 -14.11
CA ASP A 50 -0.08 -7.36 -13.58
C ASP A 50 0.16 -6.29 -14.66
N ASP A 51 0.00 -6.57 -15.96
CA ASP A 51 0.06 -5.48 -16.97
C ASP A 51 -1.28 -4.74 -17.08
N GLU A 52 -1.31 -3.55 -16.46
CA GLU A 52 -2.38 -2.55 -16.44
C GLU A 52 -2.85 -2.05 -17.84
N THR A 53 -2.27 -2.48 -18.96
CA THR A 53 -2.65 -1.93 -20.27
C THR A 53 -3.80 -2.67 -20.97
N GLY A 54 -4.95 -2.81 -20.31
CA GLY A 54 -6.25 -3.12 -20.95
C GLY A 54 -6.24 -4.25 -22.01
N PRO A 55 -7.16 -4.25 -23.00
CA PRO A 55 -7.07 -5.12 -24.18
C PRO A 55 -5.96 -4.62 -25.12
N GLY A 56 -4.72 -4.70 -24.65
CA GLY A 56 -3.51 -4.11 -25.24
C GLY A 56 -2.20 -4.47 -24.51
N GLY A 57 -2.28 -5.15 -23.35
CA GLY A 57 -1.17 -5.62 -22.50
C GLY A 57 0.07 -6.10 -23.25
N LYS A 58 1.26 -5.60 -22.86
CA LYS A 58 2.54 -6.14 -23.29
C LYS A 58 2.65 -7.60 -22.87
N THR A 59 3.15 -8.39 -23.80
CA THR A 59 3.45 -9.80 -23.60
C THR A 59 4.75 -9.95 -22.81
N LYS A 60 4.96 -11.10 -22.17
CA LYS A 60 6.20 -11.36 -21.41
C LYS A 60 7.45 -11.08 -22.24
N ILE A 61 7.43 -11.41 -23.54
CA ILE A 61 8.57 -11.10 -24.42
C ILE A 61 8.77 -9.60 -24.67
N GLU A 62 7.71 -8.81 -24.73
CA GLU A 62 7.81 -7.35 -24.89
C GLU A 62 8.39 -6.72 -23.63
N VAL A 63 7.92 -7.13 -22.46
CA VAL A 63 8.48 -6.70 -21.17
C VAL A 63 9.95 -7.10 -21.04
N ALA A 64 10.29 -8.36 -21.38
CA ALA A 64 11.66 -8.84 -21.34
C ALA A 64 12.60 -8.04 -22.27
N ARG A 65 12.16 -7.67 -23.48
CA ARG A 65 12.95 -6.84 -24.40
C ARG A 65 13.17 -5.44 -23.85
N ASP A 66 12.15 -4.80 -23.31
CA ASP A 66 12.24 -3.45 -22.76
C ASP A 66 13.20 -3.41 -21.56
N VAL A 67 13.09 -4.39 -20.67
CA VAL A 67 13.98 -4.52 -19.51
C VAL A 67 15.41 -4.81 -19.94
N LEU A 68 15.61 -5.67 -20.94
CA LEU A 68 16.94 -5.96 -21.48
C LEU A 68 17.57 -4.75 -22.16
N ASP A 69 16.80 -3.92 -22.86
CA ASP A 69 17.31 -2.67 -23.42
C ASP A 69 17.86 -1.75 -22.33
N GLY A 70 17.11 -1.58 -21.23
CA GLY A 70 17.55 -0.84 -20.05
C GLY A 70 18.83 -1.44 -19.42
N PHE A 71 18.85 -2.75 -19.21
CA PHE A 71 20.01 -3.47 -18.65
C PHE A 71 21.27 -3.28 -19.52
N LEU A 72 21.16 -3.38 -20.84
CA LEU A 72 22.28 -3.18 -21.76
C LEU A 72 22.82 -1.74 -21.72
N GLY A 73 21.99 -0.77 -21.33
CA GLY A 73 22.38 0.62 -21.13
C GLY A 73 23.09 0.89 -19.80
N SER A 74 22.78 0.14 -18.75
CA SER A 74 23.29 0.39 -17.38
C SER A 74 24.38 -0.57 -16.90
N ARG A 75 24.64 -1.67 -17.61
CA ARG A 75 25.62 -2.69 -17.21
C ARG A 75 27.06 -2.19 -17.21
N ASP A 76 27.93 -2.90 -16.48
CA ASP A 76 29.38 -2.71 -16.59
C ASP A 76 29.90 -3.24 -17.94
N MET A 77 30.33 -2.32 -18.80
CA MET A 77 30.88 -2.60 -20.12
C MET A 77 32.29 -3.24 -20.09
N SER A 78 32.92 -3.32 -18.92
CA SER A 78 34.19 -4.01 -18.74
C SER A 78 34.04 -5.53 -18.81
N VAL A 79 32.88 -6.07 -18.39
CA VAL A 79 32.56 -7.50 -18.38
C VAL A 79 32.08 -7.94 -19.77
N PRO A 80 32.73 -8.93 -20.41
CA PRO A 80 32.25 -9.53 -21.66
C PRO A 80 30.86 -10.14 -21.49
N LEU A 81 29.96 -9.83 -22.42
CA LEU A 81 28.59 -10.37 -22.45
C LEU A 81 28.40 -11.22 -23.71
N GLY A 82 27.90 -12.45 -23.54
CA GLY A 82 27.30 -13.25 -24.61
C GLY A 82 25.77 -13.28 -24.46
N ILE A 83 25.05 -13.43 -25.56
CA ILE A 83 23.60 -13.61 -25.54
C ILE A 83 23.21 -14.80 -26.42
N ILE A 84 22.46 -15.71 -25.84
CA ILE A 84 21.81 -16.84 -26.49
C ILE A 84 20.30 -16.64 -26.36
N ALA A 85 19.54 -16.97 -27.39
CA ALA A 85 18.09 -17.05 -27.32
C ALA A 85 17.62 -18.37 -27.90
N TYR A 86 16.55 -18.94 -27.35
CA TYR A 86 15.96 -20.17 -27.86
C TYR A 86 14.48 -20.00 -28.21
N GLY A 87 13.97 -20.89 -29.05
CA GLY A 87 12.55 -21.01 -29.36
C GLY A 87 11.96 -19.89 -30.22
N HIS A 88 12.77 -19.01 -30.83
CA HIS A 88 12.24 -17.84 -31.55
C HIS A 88 12.14 -17.98 -33.07
N ASN A 89 12.67 -19.06 -33.67
CA ASN A 89 12.71 -19.22 -35.12
C ASN A 89 11.79 -20.35 -35.61
N ARG A 90 11.83 -21.51 -34.94
CA ARG A 90 11.23 -22.77 -35.41
C ARG A 90 10.27 -23.36 -34.38
N ARG A 91 9.03 -23.65 -34.82
CA ARG A 91 8.00 -24.26 -33.97
C ARG A 91 8.29 -25.74 -33.74
N GLY A 92 8.28 -26.18 -32.47
CA GLY A 92 8.42 -27.59 -32.11
C GLY A 92 9.84 -28.15 -32.17
N ASP A 93 10.85 -27.34 -32.44
CA ASP A 93 12.24 -27.77 -32.65
C ASP A 93 13.10 -27.53 -31.39
N CYS A 94 13.57 -28.61 -30.76
CA CYS A 94 14.43 -28.56 -29.58
C CYS A 94 15.88 -28.16 -29.88
N SER A 95 16.26 -28.08 -31.16
CA SER A 95 17.55 -27.55 -31.61
C SER A 95 17.51 -26.03 -31.88
N ASP A 96 16.38 -25.38 -31.57
CA ASP A 96 16.19 -23.95 -31.83
C ASP A 96 16.87 -23.05 -30.81
N ILE A 97 18.22 -23.05 -30.83
CA ILE A 97 19.09 -22.27 -29.96
C ILE A 97 20.02 -21.45 -30.84
N GLU A 98 19.93 -20.12 -30.76
CA GLU A 98 20.74 -19.19 -31.55
C GLU A 98 21.63 -18.33 -30.64
N GLN A 99 22.87 -18.14 -31.07
CA GLN A 99 23.76 -17.16 -30.45
C GLN A 99 23.49 -15.79 -31.08
N ILE A 100 22.82 -14.91 -30.34
CA ILE A 100 22.47 -13.54 -30.76
C ILE A 100 23.71 -12.65 -30.78
N ALA A 101 24.58 -12.85 -29.78
CA ALA A 101 25.86 -12.18 -29.66
C ALA A 101 26.91 -13.11 -29.04
N PRO A 102 28.11 -13.23 -29.63
CA PRO A 102 29.21 -13.99 -29.03
C PRO A 102 29.71 -13.29 -27.75
N VAL A 103 30.39 -14.00 -26.85
CA VAL A 103 30.93 -13.37 -25.63
C VAL A 103 31.95 -12.28 -25.98
N GLY A 104 31.69 -11.05 -25.58
CA GLY A 104 32.55 -9.92 -25.89
C GLY A 104 31.98 -8.57 -25.47
N ARG A 105 32.63 -7.50 -25.93
CA ARG A 105 32.12 -6.13 -25.80
C ARG A 105 31.26 -5.82 -27.01
N HIS A 106 30.01 -5.45 -26.78
CA HIS A 106 29.04 -5.12 -27.82
C HIS A 106 28.61 -3.67 -27.74
N GLU A 107 28.25 -3.08 -28.87
CA GLU A 107 27.59 -1.78 -28.91
C GLU A 107 26.12 -1.97 -28.53
N THR A 108 25.67 -1.23 -27.51
CA THR A 108 24.34 -1.39 -26.89
C THR A 108 23.22 -1.30 -27.92
N ARG A 109 23.20 -0.26 -28.76
CA ARG A 109 22.10 -0.03 -29.72
C ARG A 109 21.99 -1.15 -30.75
N ALA A 110 23.11 -1.65 -31.26
CA ALA A 110 23.14 -2.76 -32.20
C ALA A 110 22.62 -4.06 -31.58
N LEU A 111 22.91 -4.29 -30.29
CA LEU A 111 22.46 -5.48 -29.58
C LEU A 111 20.97 -5.41 -29.23
N SER A 112 20.48 -4.27 -28.74
CA SER A 112 19.05 -4.02 -28.51
C SER A 112 18.23 -4.22 -29.79
N ALA A 113 18.74 -3.73 -30.92
CA ALA A 113 18.07 -3.92 -32.22
C ALA A 113 17.97 -5.40 -32.63
N ARG A 114 18.90 -6.27 -32.21
CA ARG A 114 18.82 -7.73 -32.45
C ARG A 114 17.78 -8.38 -31.54
N LEU A 115 17.78 -8.05 -30.26
CA LEU A 115 16.83 -8.57 -29.28
C LEU A 115 15.38 -8.19 -29.61
N ALA A 116 15.16 -6.98 -30.10
CA ALA A 116 13.85 -6.50 -30.52
C ALA A 116 13.21 -7.32 -31.68
N ARG A 117 14.02 -8.10 -32.43
CA ARG A 117 13.55 -8.93 -33.55
C ARG A 117 13.27 -10.39 -33.19
N LEU A 118 13.61 -10.82 -31.98
CA LEU A 118 13.26 -12.16 -31.51
C LEU A 118 11.75 -12.31 -31.60
N ASN A 119 11.21 -13.49 -31.86
CA ASN A 119 9.76 -13.66 -31.98
C ASN A 119 9.32 -15.02 -31.41
N PRO A 120 8.50 -15.10 -30.34
CA PRO A 120 8.31 -16.38 -29.70
C PRO A 120 7.56 -17.42 -30.53
N ARG A 121 8.08 -18.65 -30.66
CA ARG A 121 7.52 -19.65 -31.59
C ARG A 121 7.64 -21.12 -31.19
N GLY A 122 8.66 -21.46 -30.43
CA GLY A 122 9.26 -22.78 -30.34
C GLY A 122 9.12 -23.42 -28.97
N LYS A 123 9.94 -24.44 -28.75
CA LYS A 123 10.04 -25.20 -27.49
C LYS A 123 11.02 -24.54 -26.52
N THR A 124 11.14 -25.11 -25.33
CA THR A 124 11.93 -24.61 -24.19
C THR A 124 13.09 -25.58 -23.88
N PRO A 125 14.19 -25.61 -24.68
CA PRO A 125 15.33 -26.50 -24.49
C PRO A 125 16.33 -25.96 -23.45
N LEU A 126 15.96 -25.95 -22.17
CA LEU A 126 16.77 -25.35 -21.09
C LEU A 126 18.14 -26.01 -20.95
N GLY A 127 18.18 -27.34 -20.83
CA GLY A 127 19.41 -28.09 -20.63
C GLY A 127 20.39 -27.94 -21.80
N GLN A 128 19.90 -27.94 -23.05
CA GLN A 128 20.78 -27.72 -24.21
C GLN A 128 21.26 -26.27 -24.29
N SER A 129 20.45 -25.31 -23.89
CA SER A 129 20.83 -23.90 -23.85
C SER A 129 21.92 -23.65 -22.81
N LEU A 130 21.81 -24.28 -21.63
CA LEU A 130 22.83 -24.26 -20.58
C LEU A 130 24.17 -24.83 -21.07
N ARG A 131 24.16 -26.00 -21.73
CA ARG A 131 25.39 -26.58 -22.33
C ARG A 131 26.00 -25.68 -23.39
N ARG A 132 25.17 -25.04 -24.23
CA ARG A 132 25.65 -24.12 -25.25
C ARG A 132 26.28 -22.88 -24.63
N ALA A 133 25.65 -22.31 -23.60
CA ALA A 133 26.23 -21.19 -22.85
C ALA A 133 27.58 -21.57 -22.26
N ALA A 134 27.69 -22.73 -21.61
CA ALA A 134 28.95 -23.25 -21.09
C ALA A 134 30.06 -23.28 -22.15
N ALA A 135 29.75 -23.83 -23.33
CA ALA A 135 30.69 -23.95 -24.45
C ALA A 135 31.14 -22.61 -25.03
N ASP A 136 30.32 -21.56 -24.89
CA ASP A 136 30.61 -20.21 -25.38
C ASP A 136 31.46 -19.40 -24.36
N ILE A 137 31.69 -19.91 -23.13
CA ILE A 137 32.56 -19.27 -22.14
C ILE A 137 34.01 -19.23 -22.66
N PRO A 138 34.67 -18.06 -22.66
CA PRO A 138 36.06 -17.95 -23.06
C PRO A 138 36.96 -18.81 -22.16
N ARG A 139 37.89 -19.56 -22.75
CA ARG A 139 38.86 -20.38 -21.98
C ARG A 139 39.80 -19.58 -21.07
N THR A 140 39.85 -18.27 -21.26
CA THR A 140 40.62 -17.33 -20.44
C THR A 140 39.86 -16.84 -19.21
N ALA A 141 38.56 -17.13 -19.08
CA ALA A 141 37.77 -16.73 -17.93
C ALA A 141 38.09 -17.65 -16.73
N GLU A 142 38.31 -17.06 -15.55
CA GLU A 142 38.47 -17.79 -14.30
C GLU A 142 37.11 -18.09 -13.64
N GLU A 143 36.12 -17.22 -13.92
CA GLU A 143 34.73 -17.32 -13.46
C GLU A 143 33.74 -16.95 -14.56
N ALA A 144 32.53 -17.51 -14.51
CA ALA A 144 31.48 -17.13 -15.44
C ALA A 144 30.09 -17.20 -14.82
N ASP A 145 29.24 -16.25 -15.21
CA ASP A 145 27.83 -16.21 -14.84
C ASP A 145 26.96 -16.54 -16.05
N ILE A 146 26.11 -17.56 -15.91
CA ILE A 146 25.04 -17.87 -16.85
C ILE A 146 23.75 -17.36 -16.23
N VAL A 147 23.08 -16.41 -16.90
CA VAL A 147 21.81 -15.85 -16.46
C VAL A 147 20.71 -16.40 -17.36
N LEU A 148 19.91 -17.33 -16.84
CA LEU A 148 18.80 -17.95 -17.56
C LEU A 148 17.50 -17.22 -17.25
N VAL A 149 16.95 -16.50 -18.24
CA VAL A 149 15.61 -15.89 -18.16
C VAL A 149 14.62 -16.82 -18.85
N THR A 150 13.67 -17.36 -18.10
CA THR A 150 12.71 -18.38 -18.59
C THR A 150 11.32 -18.19 -18.01
N ASP A 151 10.28 -18.43 -18.81
CA ASP A 151 8.87 -18.37 -18.35
C ASP A 151 8.18 -19.74 -18.31
N GLY A 152 8.93 -20.80 -18.58
CA GLY A 152 8.45 -22.17 -18.52
C GLY A 152 9.49 -23.17 -18.04
N LEU A 153 9.02 -24.41 -17.87
CA LEU A 153 9.84 -25.58 -17.62
C LEU A 153 10.36 -26.18 -18.92
N GLU A 154 11.32 -27.09 -18.79
CA GLU A 154 11.89 -27.85 -19.90
C GLU A 154 10.81 -28.61 -20.68
N THR A 155 10.84 -28.53 -22.01
CA THR A 155 9.89 -29.25 -22.89
C THR A 155 10.57 -30.11 -23.97
N CYS A 156 11.87 -30.37 -23.82
CA CYS A 156 12.71 -31.10 -24.78
C CYS A 156 13.45 -32.31 -24.20
N ASP A 157 12.91 -32.89 -23.12
CA ASP A 157 13.36 -34.16 -22.52
C ASP A 157 14.83 -34.19 -22.04
N VAL A 158 15.40 -33.02 -21.73
CA VAL A 158 16.75 -32.91 -21.13
C VAL A 158 16.62 -32.46 -19.69
N ASP A 159 17.12 -33.22 -18.72
CA ASP A 159 17.10 -32.81 -17.31
C ASP A 159 18.03 -31.61 -17.07
N PRO A 160 17.51 -30.40 -16.77
CA PRO A 160 18.34 -29.22 -16.53
C PRO A 160 19.19 -29.35 -15.24
N CYS A 161 18.72 -30.11 -14.26
CA CYS A 161 19.44 -30.37 -13.01
C CYS A 161 20.67 -31.24 -13.24
N ALA A 162 20.59 -32.21 -14.15
CA ALA A 162 21.72 -33.02 -14.56
C ALA A 162 22.78 -32.17 -15.27
N VAL A 163 22.35 -31.28 -16.18
CA VAL A 163 23.26 -30.34 -16.85
C VAL A 163 23.90 -29.36 -15.85
N ALA A 164 23.16 -28.86 -14.87
CA ALA A 164 23.73 -28.03 -13.82
C ALA A 164 24.80 -28.75 -12.98
N ALA A 165 24.66 -30.07 -12.79
CA ALA A 165 25.70 -30.88 -12.15
C ALA A 165 26.95 -31.02 -13.04
N GLU A 166 26.76 -31.15 -14.36
CA GLU A 166 27.88 -31.16 -15.34
C GLU A 166 28.64 -29.82 -15.27
N LEU A 167 27.91 -28.70 -15.31
CA LEU A 167 28.45 -27.34 -15.21
C LEU A 167 29.25 -27.11 -13.91
N ALA A 168 28.70 -27.55 -12.78
CA ALA A 168 29.37 -27.41 -11.48
C ALA A 168 30.65 -28.26 -11.37
N ALA A 169 30.78 -29.30 -12.19
CA ALA A 169 31.97 -30.14 -12.28
C ALA A 169 33.00 -29.62 -13.30
N GLU A 170 32.70 -28.55 -14.03
CA GLU A 170 33.67 -27.92 -14.92
C GLU A 170 34.81 -27.28 -14.11
N GLY A 171 36.01 -27.25 -14.68
CA GLY A 171 37.20 -26.70 -14.02
C GLY A 171 37.22 -25.16 -13.92
N ILE A 172 36.13 -24.50 -14.28
CA ILE A 172 35.91 -23.05 -14.24
C ILE A 172 34.73 -22.82 -13.29
N ARG A 173 34.77 -21.77 -12.45
CA ARG A 173 33.68 -21.47 -11.53
C ARG A 173 32.49 -20.89 -12.29
N ILE A 174 31.56 -21.74 -12.69
CA ILE A 174 30.33 -21.35 -13.40
C ILE A 174 29.18 -21.25 -12.41
N ARG A 175 28.58 -20.07 -12.30
CA ARG A 175 27.32 -19.86 -11.55
C ARG A 175 26.16 -19.74 -12.53
N ALA A 176 25.14 -20.56 -12.38
CA ALA A 176 23.94 -20.48 -13.20
C ALA A 176 22.79 -19.88 -12.36
N HIS A 177 22.44 -18.63 -12.68
CA HIS A 177 21.31 -17.92 -12.11
C HIS A 177 20.05 -18.25 -12.92
N VAL A 178 18.94 -18.48 -12.23
CA VAL A 178 17.63 -18.72 -12.83
C VAL A 178 16.71 -17.54 -12.49
N VAL A 179 16.23 -16.88 -13.54
CA VAL A 179 15.28 -15.77 -13.50
C VAL A 179 13.97 -16.28 -14.11
N GLY A 180 13.13 -16.86 -13.27
CA GLY A 180 11.84 -17.46 -13.62
C GLY A 180 10.75 -16.40 -13.81
N PHE A 181 10.66 -15.83 -15.01
CA PHE A 181 9.80 -14.70 -15.30
C PHE A 181 8.33 -15.12 -15.46
N GLY A 182 7.50 -14.78 -14.46
CA GLY A 182 6.12 -15.22 -14.40
C GLY A 182 5.96 -16.74 -14.23
N LEU A 183 6.96 -17.42 -13.66
CA LEU A 183 6.82 -18.80 -13.17
C LEU A 183 6.03 -18.82 -11.87
N THR A 184 5.26 -19.87 -11.62
CA THR A 184 4.68 -20.20 -10.31
C THR A 184 5.74 -20.71 -9.32
N GLU A 185 5.39 -20.82 -8.03
CA GLU A 185 6.31 -21.35 -7.01
C GLU A 185 6.72 -22.81 -7.28
N THR A 186 5.78 -23.64 -7.71
CA THR A 186 6.03 -25.06 -8.04
C THR A 186 6.93 -25.19 -9.27
N GLU A 187 6.75 -24.33 -10.28
CA GLU A 187 7.63 -24.29 -11.45
C GLU A 187 9.03 -23.77 -11.10
N ALA A 188 9.13 -22.73 -10.27
CA ALA A 188 10.43 -22.24 -9.80
C ALA A 188 11.17 -23.30 -8.96
N ALA A 189 10.46 -24.03 -8.09
CA ALA A 189 11.02 -25.13 -7.30
C ALA A 189 11.57 -26.26 -8.19
N ALA A 190 10.93 -26.53 -9.33
CA ALA A 190 11.43 -27.52 -10.30
C ALA A 190 12.77 -27.11 -10.94
N LEU A 191 13.13 -25.82 -10.92
CA LEU A 191 14.39 -25.29 -11.45
C LEU A 191 15.43 -24.97 -10.35
N ALA A 192 15.08 -25.06 -9.07
CA ALA A 192 15.96 -24.69 -7.95
C ALA A 192 17.29 -25.45 -7.92
N CYS A 193 17.29 -26.67 -8.43
CA CYS A 193 18.49 -27.49 -8.56
C CYS A 193 19.63 -26.84 -9.37
N ILE A 194 19.31 -25.93 -10.31
CA ILE A 194 20.31 -25.28 -11.18
C ILE A 194 21.21 -24.33 -10.35
N PRO A 195 20.64 -23.31 -9.67
CA PRO A 195 21.43 -22.43 -8.82
C PRO A 195 22.01 -23.17 -7.62
N ASP A 196 21.31 -24.13 -7.03
CA ASP A 196 21.82 -24.90 -5.88
C ASP A 196 23.13 -25.64 -6.17
N LYS A 197 23.25 -26.19 -7.39
CA LYS A 197 24.44 -26.94 -7.80
C LYS A 197 25.60 -26.04 -8.22
N THR A 198 25.30 -24.88 -8.77
CA THR A 198 26.30 -23.98 -9.37
C THR A 198 26.67 -22.79 -8.46
N GLY A 199 25.97 -22.60 -7.34
CA GLY A 199 26.13 -21.44 -6.47
C GLY A 199 25.51 -20.16 -7.04
N GLY A 200 24.54 -20.30 -7.94
CA GLY A 200 23.77 -19.21 -8.54
C GLY A 200 22.60 -18.73 -7.66
N LEU A 201 21.72 -17.91 -8.23
CA LEU A 201 20.53 -17.38 -7.56
C LEU A 201 19.27 -17.85 -8.29
N LEU A 202 18.23 -18.24 -7.54
CA LEU A 202 16.87 -18.39 -8.05
C LEU A 202 16.07 -17.13 -7.74
N MET A 203 15.50 -16.51 -8.77
CA MET A 203 14.67 -15.31 -8.66
C MET A 203 13.42 -15.50 -9.52
N ARG A 204 12.26 -15.04 -9.05
CA ARG A 204 10.96 -15.30 -9.68
C ARG A 204 10.24 -13.99 -10.00
N PRO A 205 10.80 -13.12 -10.86
CA PRO A 205 10.19 -11.82 -11.15
C PRO A 205 8.80 -11.99 -11.75
N GLN A 206 7.82 -11.29 -11.19
CA GLN A 206 6.44 -11.26 -11.67
C GLN A 206 6.14 -10.03 -12.53
N SER A 207 7.00 -9.01 -12.47
CA SER A 207 6.85 -7.74 -13.19
C SER A 207 8.12 -7.35 -13.96
N GLY A 208 8.03 -6.37 -14.86
CA GLY A 208 9.19 -5.83 -15.56
C GLY A 208 10.23 -5.17 -14.63
N ALA A 209 9.76 -4.51 -13.56
CA ALA A 209 10.65 -3.91 -12.57
C ALA A 209 11.47 -4.97 -11.82
N GLU A 210 10.82 -6.04 -11.38
CA GLU A 210 11.49 -7.17 -10.73
C GLU A 210 12.45 -7.90 -11.68
N LEU A 211 12.09 -8.02 -12.97
CA LEU A 211 12.99 -8.60 -13.96
C LEU A 211 14.28 -7.78 -14.10
N ALA A 212 14.17 -6.44 -14.09
CA ALA A 212 15.32 -5.55 -14.14
C ALA A 212 16.20 -5.71 -12.90
N GLU A 213 15.60 -5.83 -11.72
CA GLU A 213 16.31 -6.08 -10.47
C GLU A 213 17.01 -7.44 -10.48
N ALA A 214 16.33 -8.49 -10.93
CA ALA A 214 16.87 -9.84 -11.00
C ALA A 214 18.11 -9.89 -11.90
N LEU A 215 18.09 -9.20 -13.05
CA LEU A 215 19.25 -9.08 -13.94
C LEU A 215 20.40 -8.30 -13.28
N SER A 216 20.11 -7.22 -12.56
CA SER A 216 21.12 -6.47 -11.83
C SER A 216 21.78 -7.31 -10.74
N ARG A 217 20.99 -8.09 -9.98
CA ARG A 217 21.51 -8.99 -8.94
C ARG A 217 22.30 -10.17 -9.50
N ALA A 218 21.83 -10.79 -10.60
CA ALA A 218 22.51 -11.91 -11.23
C ALA A 218 23.87 -11.53 -11.82
N THR A 219 24.07 -10.26 -12.15
CA THR A 219 25.30 -9.74 -12.76
C THR A 219 26.12 -8.87 -11.80
N ALA A 220 25.65 -8.71 -10.57
CA ALA A 220 26.43 -8.07 -9.51
C ALA A 220 27.64 -8.93 -9.19
N GLU A 221 28.78 -8.27 -8.98
CA GLU A 221 30.00 -8.93 -8.52
C GLU A 221 29.69 -9.64 -7.20
N ALA A 222 29.91 -10.96 -7.17
CA ALA A 222 29.92 -11.67 -5.89
C ALA A 222 31.02 -11.03 -5.04
N PRO A 223 30.72 -10.57 -3.81
CA PRO A 223 31.76 -10.09 -2.92
C PRO A 223 32.84 -11.17 -2.81
N PRO A 224 34.13 -10.81 -2.86
CA PRO A 224 35.20 -11.79 -2.69
C PRO A 224 34.93 -12.59 -1.41
N VAL A 225 35.05 -13.91 -1.50
CA VAL A 225 34.87 -14.81 -0.35
C VAL A 225 35.90 -14.40 0.70
N ALA A 226 35.44 -13.69 1.74
CA ALA A 226 36.28 -13.35 2.87
C ALA A 226 36.70 -14.66 3.54
N THR A 227 37.99 -14.97 3.51
CA THR A 227 38.57 -16.23 4.02
C THR A 227 38.54 -16.35 5.54
N THR A 228 37.94 -15.40 6.27
CA THR A 228 37.79 -15.43 7.73
C THR A 228 36.70 -14.45 8.18
N GLY A 229 35.84 -14.86 9.13
CA GLY A 229 34.91 -13.98 9.84
C GLY A 229 33.42 -14.27 9.63
N LEU A 230 32.58 -13.72 10.50
CA LEU A 230 31.12 -13.74 10.36
C LEU A 230 30.71 -12.65 9.37
N ARG A 231 29.69 -12.93 8.54
CA ARG A 231 29.08 -11.92 7.68
C ARG A 231 27.61 -11.77 8.03
N LEU A 232 27.15 -10.52 8.17
CA LEU A 232 25.74 -10.20 8.29
C LEU A 232 25.19 -9.87 6.91
N ILE A 233 24.09 -10.50 6.53
CA ILE A 233 23.36 -10.24 5.30
C ILE A 233 21.99 -9.75 5.70
N PHE A 234 21.65 -8.52 5.30
CA PHE A 234 20.32 -7.97 5.53
C PHE A 234 19.43 -8.31 4.35
N SER A 235 18.32 -8.97 4.61
CA SER A 235 17.32 -9.32 3.60
C SER A 235 16.00 -8.62 3.90
N TYR A 236 15.23 -8.37 2.85
CA TYR A 236 13.89 -7.83 2.92
C TYR A 236 12.99 -8.70 2.01
N PRO A 237 11.78 -9.11 2.43
CA PRO A 237 10.89 -9.95 1.61
C PRO A 237 10.46 -9.29 0.29
N GLY A 238 10.39 -7.96 0.23
CA GLY A 238 10.16 -7.15 -0.98
C GLY A 238 11.35 -6.26 -1.36
N ALA A 239 11.07 -5.04 -1.83
CA ALA A 239 12.09 -4.05 -2.16
C ALA A 239 12.88 -3.58 -0.93
N MET A 240 14.21 -3.53 -1.05
CA MET A 240 15.06 -3.17 0.07
C MET A 240 14.98 -1.67 0.41
N PRO A 241 14.79 -1.27 1.68
CA PRO A 241 14.58 0.13 2.05
C PRO A 241 15.67 1.07 1.56
N ASP A 242 15.31 2.33 1.25
CA ASP A 242 16.28 3.28 0.73
C ASP A 242 17.38 3.66 1.73
N THR A 243 17.08 3.57 3.02
CA THR A 243 18.09 3.66 4.06
C THR A 243 17.71 2.74 5.21
N TYR A 244 18.72 2.18 5.88
CA TYR A 244 18.52 1.48 7.14
C TYR A 244 19.75 1.64 8.03
N GLU A 245 19.55 1.45 9.32
CA GLU A 245 20.57 1.45 10.35
C GLU A 245 20.68 0.05 10.95
N TRP A 246 21.87 -0.38 11.32
CA TRP A 246 22.05 -1.67 11.97
C TRP A 246 22.97 -1.59 13.17
N ALA A 247 22.73 -2.49 14.12
CA ALA A 247 23.39 -2.57 15.41
C ALA A 247 23.67 -4.02 15.80
N LEU A 248 24.63 -4.20 16.69
CA LEU A 248 24.88 -5.46 17.38
C LEU A 248 24.64 -5.28 18.87
N ARG A 249 23.84 -6.18 19.45
CA ARG A 249 23.64 -6.28 20.90
C ARG A 249 24.40 -7.48 21.44
N ASP A 250 25.28 -7.25 22.42
CA ASP A 250 25.92 -8.32 23.20
C ASP A 250 24.96 -8.79 24.29
N GLU A 251 24.56 -10.06 24.25
CA GLU A 251 23.57 -10.61 25.17
C GLU A 251 24.11 -10.81 26.59
N SER A 252 25.42 -10.80 26.80
CA SER A 252 26.04 -10.93 28.12
C SER A 252 26.08 -9.61 28.88
N THR A 253 26.28 -8.49 28.17
CA THR A 253 26.36 -7.15 28.76
C THR A 253 25.06 -6.35 28.58
N GLY A 254 24.21 -6.76 27.64
CA GLY A 254 23.04 -6.00 27.20
C GLY A 254 23.40 -4.75 26.38
N GLN A 255 24.68 -4.54 26.06
CA GLN A 255 25.14 -3.36 25.35
C GLN A 255 24.79 -3.46 23.86
N GLU A 256 24.10 -2.44 23.35
CA GLU A 256 23.81 -2.28 21.93
C GLU A 256 24.79 -1.27 21.32
N LEU A 257 25.43 -1.67 20.22
CA LEU A 257 26.35 -0.84 19.45
C LEU A 257 25.80 -0.64 18.05
N VAL A 258 25.41 0.60 17.72
CA VAL A 258 25.02 0.98 16.36
C VAL A 258 26.27 1.03 15.50
N LEU A 259 26.29 0.22 14.44
CA LEU A 259 27.49 0.00 13.61
C LEU A 259 27.46 0.77 12.30
N GLY A 260 26.28 1.14 11.80
CA GLY A 260 26.21 2.07 10.70
C GLY A 260 24.82 2.33 10.13
N LYS A 261 24.73 3.44 9.40
CA LYS A 261 23.63 3.78 8.50
C LYS A 261 24.05 3.47 7.07
N VAL A 262 23.21 2.76 6.33
CA VAL A 262 23.50 2.25 4.99
C VAL A 262 22.53 2.84 3.98
N SER A 263 23.03 3.21 2.81
CA SER A 263 22.25 3.75 1.68
C SER A 263 22.89 3.39 0.33
N GLY A 264 22.16 3.58 -0.78
CA GLY A 264 22.66 3.31 -2.13
C GLY A 264 22.97 1.83 -2.41
N ALA A 265 23.97 1.54 -3.23
CA ALA A 265 24.33 0.16 -3.60
C ALA A 265 24.91 -0.66 -2.42
N ALA A 266 25.43 0.01 -1.38
CA ALA A 266 25.98 -0.66 -0.19
C ALA A 266 24.92 -1.44 0.60
N ARG A 267 23.64 -1.12 0.38
CA ARG A 267 22.50 -1.83 0.97
C ARG A 267 22.53 -3.33 0.65
N TYR A 268 22.96 -3.70 -0.55
CA TYR A 268 22.95 -5.10 -1.00
C TYR A 268 24.22 -5.88 -0.61
N GLN A 269 25.17 -5.24 0.07
CA GLN A 269 26.46 -5.84 0.38
C GLN A 269 26.44 -6.57 1.73
N PRO A 270 27.06 -7.76 1.86
CA PRO A 270 27.29 -8.38 3.16
C PRO A 270 28.25 -7.55 4.03
N PHE A 271 27.99 -7.51 5.34
CA PHE A 271 28.82 -6.79 6.32
C PHE A 271 29.68 -7.78 7.11
N ALA A 272 30.99 -7.70 6.94
CA ALA A 272 31.92 -8.49 7.76
C ALA A 272 31.95 -7.95 9.19
N VAL A 273 31.86 -8.84 10.18
CA VAL A 273 31.95 -8.50 11.61
C VAL A 273 32.96 -9.40 12.31
N GLU A 274 33.82 -8.77 13.11
CA GLU A 274 34.74 -9.45 14.02
C GLU A 274 34.18 -9.36 15.44
N LEU A 275 33.87 -10.52 16.02
CA LEU A 275 33.25 -10.63 17.33
C LEU A 275 34.04 -11.60 18.20
N ALA A 276 34.17 -11.28 19.49
CA ALA A 276 34.65 -12.23 20.47
C ALA A 276 33.67 -13.42 20.58
N PRO A 277 34.11 -14.60 21.05
CA PRO A 277 33.20 -15.70 21.30
C PRO A 277 32.11 -15.30 22.30
N GLY A 278 30.85 -15.42 21.89
CA GLY A 278 29.71 -14.89 22.67
C GLY A 278 28.39 -15.02 21.93
N THR A 279 27.29 -14.63 22.58
CA THR A 279 25.96 -14.59 21.96
C THR A 279 25.59 -13.14 21.66
N TYR A 280 25.16 -12.90 20.43
CA TYR A 280 24.85 -11.57 19.93
C TYR A 280 23.49 -11.57 19.24
N THR A 281 22.85 -10.40 19.18
CA THR A 281 21.70 -10.14 18.34
C THR A 281 22.06 -9.05 17.34
N ALA A 282 22.02 -9.37 16.04
CA ALA A 282 22.07 -8.36 14.99
C ALA A 282 20.69 -7.74 14.83
N ILE A 283 20.63 -6.41 14.80
CA ILE A 283 19.41 -5.62 14.74
C ILE A 283 19.53 -4.73 13.51
N VAL A 284 18.49 -4.68 12.69
CA VAL A 284 18.40 -3.75 11.55
C VAL A 284 17.08 -2.99 11.67
N THR A 285 17.14 -1.68 11.50
CA THR A 285 16.02 -0.75 11.63
C THR A 285 16.00 0.18 10.42
N ALA A 286 14.90 0.21 9.70
CA ALA A 286 14.59 1.17 8.64
C ALA A 286 13.42 2.05 9.08
N GLU A 287 13.10 3.09 8.31
CA GLU A 287 12.03 4.05 8.62
C GLU A 287 10.67 3.39 8.95
N ALA A 288 10.35 2.26 8.32
CA ALA A 288 9.09 1.57 8.54
C ALA A 288 9.25 0.03 8.63
N GLY A 289 10.42 -0.46 9.07
CA GLY A 289 10.68 -1.90 9.20
C GLY A 289 11.81 -2.23 10.17
N ARG A 290 11.78 -3.42 10.77
CA ARG A 290 12.80 -3.89 11.71
C ARG A 290 13.04 -5.38 11.55
N GLY A 291 14.29 -5.81 11.72
CA GLY A 291 14.67 -7.22 11.77
C GLY A 291 15.66 -7.49 12.89
N GLU A 292 15.57 -8.65 13.52
CA GLU A 292 16.56 -9.10 14.50
C GLU A 292 16.93 -10.57 14.24
N ALA A 293 18.21 -10.90 14.37
CA ALA A 293 18.67 -12.28 14.33
C ALA A 293 19.67 -12.54 15.45
N ARG A 294 19.35 -13.51 16.30
CA ARG A 294 20.23 -13.95 17.38
C ARG A 294 21.18 -15.05 16.88
N PHE A 295 22.46 -14.93 17.20
CA PHE A 295 23.47 -15.91 16.81
C PHE A 295 24.61 -16.01 17.84
N THR A 296 25.36 -17.12 17.79
CA THR A 296 26.54 -17.33 18.64
C THR A 296 27.82 -17.19 17.82
N ALA A 297 28.66 -16.21 18.14
CA ALA A 297 29.97 -16.09 17.55
C ALA A 297 30.91 -17.18 18.11
N THR A 298 31.44 -18.03 17.24
CA THR A 298 32.36 -19.13 17.59
C THR A 298 33.73 -19.00 16.91
N GLY A 299 33.93 -17.97 16.07
CA GLY A 299 35.13 -17.76 15.27
C GLY A 299 35.13 -18.47 13.91
N ALA A 300 34.14 -19.34 13.62
CA ALA A 300 33.98 -19.96 12.31
C ALA A 300 33.33 -19.02 11.30
N ALA A 301 33.77 -19.09 10.04
CA ALA A 301 33.19 -18.31 8.95
C ALA A 301 31.79 -18.83 8.60
N ARG A 302 30.80 -17.93 8.60
CA ARG A 302 29.42 -18.21 8.15
C ARG A 302 28.64 -16.91 7.95
N ASP A 303 27.54 -17.05 7.23
CA ASP A 303 26.60 -15.97 7.02
C ASP A 303 25.48 -16.02 8.05
N ILE A 304 25.08 -14.85 8.53
CA ILE A 304 23.91 -14.63 9.36
C ILE A 304 22.97 -13.75 8.56
N VAL A 305 21.85 -14.33 8.15
CA VAL A 305 20.80 -13.59 7.46
C VAL A 305 19.88 -12.96 8.49
N VAL A 306 19.72 -11.64 8.41
CA VAL A 306 18.79 -10.87 9.25
C VAL A 306 17.68 -10.38 8.34
N THR A 307 16.51 -11.01 8.46
CA THR A 307 15.34 -10.65 7.64
C THR A 307 14.59 -9.52 8.34
N MET A 308 14.44 -8.40 7.64
CA MET A 308 13.59 -7.29 8.05
C MET A 308 12.12 -7.64 7.84
N GLN A 309 11.28 -7.24 8.79
CA GLN A 309 9.83 -7.22 8.62
C GLN A 309 9.39 -5.76 8.45
N GLY A 310 8.70 -5.47 7.35
CA GLY A 310 8.08 -4.16 7.10
C GLY A 310 6.78 -3.97 7.86
N LEU A 311 6.29 -2.73 7.92
CA LEU A 311 4.90 -2.45 8.28
C LEU A 311 3.97 -3.00 7.20
N LEU A 312 2.99 -3.82 7.61
CA LEU A 312 1.85 -4.18 6.77
C LEU A 312 1.01 -2.93 6.45
N PRO A 313 0.38 -2.87 5.27
CA PRO A 313 -0.54 -1.79 4.94
C PRO A 313 -1.76 -1.80 5.86
N VAL A 314 -2.34 -0.61 6.09
CA VAL A 314 -3.66 -0.50 6.72
C VAL A 314 -4.71 -0.47 5.62
N THR A 315 -5.51 -1.53 5.56
CA THR A 315 -6.49 -1.73 4.49
C THR A 315 -7.91 -1.79 5.01
N ALA A 316 -8.82 -1.64 4.06
CA ALA A 316 -10.25 -1.70 4.25
C ALA A 316 -10.88 -2.34 3.00
N MET A 317 -11.30 -3.60 3.10
CA MET A 317 -12.15 -4.27 2.12
C MET A 317 -13.61 -3.81 2.31
N ARG A 318 -14.37 -3.71 1.23
CA ARG A 318 -15.80 -3.38 1.29
C ARG A 318 -16.64 -4.43 0.59
N ASP A 319 -17.60 -4.99 1.32
CA ASP A 319 -18.58 -5.92 0.78
C ASP A 319 -19.62 -5.15 -0.06
N ARG A 320 -19.75 -5.56 -1.32
CA ARG A 320 -20.77 -5.07 -2.28
C ARG A 320 -21.73 -6.17 -2.69
N GLY A 321 -21.67 -7.35 -2.07
CA GLY A 321 -22.47 -8.50 -2.44
C GLY A 321 -23.97 -8.39 -2.11
N PRO A 322 -24.72 -9.48 -2.27
CA PRO A 322 -24.24 -10.80 -2.70
C PRO A 322 -23.70 -10.78 -4.14
N TYR A 323 -22.56 -11.42 -4.36
CA TYR A 323 -21.84 -11.46 -5.64
C TYR A 323 -22.37 -12.55 -6.56
N ALA A 324 -22.22 -12.40 -7.88
CA ALA A 324 -22.68 -13.41 -8.83
C ALA A 324 -21.74 -14.63 -8.86
N ALA A 325 -22.24 -15.82 -8.53
CA ALA A 325 -21.52 -17.09 -8.57
C ALA A 325 -21.54 -17.68 -9.98
N ARG A 326 -20.67 -17.21 -10.87
CA ARG A 326 -20.71 -17.54 -12.31
C ARG A 326 -19.46 -18.19 -12.87
N GLY A 327 -18.44 -18.45 -12.05
CA GLY A 327 -17.15 -18.92 -12.57
C GLY A 327 -16.36 -17.79 -13.24
N GLU A 328 -16.66 -16.55 -12.88
CA GLU A 328 -16.14 -15.34 -13.51
C GLU A 328 -15.53 -14.40 -12.46
N THR A 329 -14.78 -13.41 -12.93
CA THR A 329 -14.17 -12.39 -12.07
C THR A 329 -15.21 -11.42 -11.54
N VAL A 330 -15.16 -11.12 -10.24
CA VAL A 330 -15.91 -10.01 -9.63
C VAL A 330 -14.97 -8.93 -9.13
N ALA A 331 -15.48 -7.70 -9.03
CA ALA A 331 -14.74 -6.58 -8.44
C ALA A 331 -14.93 -6.52 -6.91
N ILE A 332 -13.82 -6.44 -6.18
CA ILE A 332 -13.77 -6.23 -4.73
C ILE A 332 -13.15 -4.86 -4.46
N ASP A 333 -13.85 -4.04 -3.69
CA ASP A 333 -13.36 -2.72 -3.28
C ASP A 333 -12.30 -2.83 -2.19
N LEU A 334 -11.21 -2.09 -2.37
CA LEU A 334 -10.10 -1.98 -1.44
C LEU A 334 -9.81 -0.51 -1.17
N ASN A 335 -9.56 -0.16 0.09
CA ASN A 335 -9.05 1.14 0.47
C ASN A 335 -7.82 0.98 1.33
N ILE A 336 -6.66 1.30 0.77
CA ILE A 336 -5.39 1.30 1.49
C ILE A 336 -5.20 2.69 2.07
N THR A 337 -5.50 2.83 3.36
CA THR A 337 -5.44 4.11 4.07
C THR A 337 -4.02 4.50 4.47
N GLN A 338 -3.16 3.49 4.66
CA GLN A 338 -1.73 3.67 4.87
C GLN A 338 -1.00 2.60 4.07
N ALA A 339 -0.14 3.04 3.15
CA ALA A 339 0.74 2.12 2.44
C ALA A 339 1.68 1.43 3.45
N GLY A 340 1.85 0.13 3.29
CA GLY A 340 2.90 -0.62 3.97
C GLY A 340 4.26 -0.31 3.35
N GLN A 341 5.34 -0.87 3.89
CA GLN A 341 6.68 -0.67 3.31
C GLN A 341 6.93 -1.40 1.99
N GLU A 342 6.00 -2.26 1.56
CA GLU A 342 6.05 -2.95 0.27
C GLU A 342 5.66 -2.03 -0.90
N THR A 343 6.15 -0.79 -0.91
CA THR A 343 5.98 0.13 -2.04
C THR A 343 6.92 -0.26 -3.19
N GLY A 344 6.54 -1.29 -3.95
CA GLY A 344 7.18 -1.69 -5.20
C GLY A 344 7.09 -3.20 -5.45
N GLY A 345 6.17 -3.62 -6.33
CA GLY A 345 6.02 -5.01 -6.80
C GLY A 345 5.12 -5.87 -5.92
N ALA A 346 3.87 -6.07 -6.36
CA ALA A 346 2.79 -6.86 -5.73
C ALA A 346 2.82 -6.89 -4.19
N ALA A 347 2.26 -5.90 -3.49
CA ALA A 347 2.36 -5.84 -2.03
C ALA A 347 1.46 -6.84 -1.30
N LEU A 348 0.38 -7.30 -1.95
CA LEU A 348 -0.65 -8.11 -1.31
C LEU A 348 -1.24 -9.12 -2.29
N ALA A 349 -1.73 -10.23 -1.76
CA ALA A 349 -2.54 -11.21 -2.47
C ALA A 349 -3.94 -11.25 -1.86
N LEU A 350 -4.95 -10.96 -2.69
CA LEU A 350 -6.34 -11.22 -2.35
C LEU A 350 -6.64 -12.69 -2.68
N ARG A 351 -6.80 -13.52 -1.66
CA ARG A 351 -7.05 -14.96 -1.78
C ARG A 351 -8.48 -15.30 -1.41
N LEU A 352 -9.05 -16.21 -2.18
CA LEU A 352 -10.39 -16.76 -1.94
C LEU A 352 -10.27 -18.15 -1.32
N TYR A 353 -11.00 -18.39 -0.24
CA TYR A 353 -11.05 -19.66 0.47
C TYR A 353 -12.48 -20.17 0.59
N ALA A 354 -12.62 -21.49 0.74
CA ALA A 354 -13.85 -22.08 1.24
C ALA A 354 -14.11 -21.63 2.71
N PRO A 355 -15.37 -21.66 3.18
CA PRO A 355 -15.72 -21.20 4.54
C PRO A 355 -14.98 -21.90 5.69
N ASP A 356 -14.44 -23.09 5.45
CA ASP A 356 -13.69 -23.88 6.41
C ASP A 356 -12.20 -23.50 6.49
N GLY A 357 -11.72 -22.60 5.63
CA GLY A 357 -10.38 -22.02 5.71
C GLY A 357 -9.24 -22.92 5.25
N GLY A 358 -9.50 -23.84 4.30
CA GLY A 358 -8.51 -24.74 3.69
C GLY A 358 -7.52 -24.07 2.73
N GLU A 359 -7.14 -24.75 1.65
CA GLU A 359 -6.30 -24.15 0.60
C GLU A 359 -7.05 -23.04 -0.14
N ALA A 360 -6.30 -22.02 -0.60
CA ALA A 360 -6.87 -20.95 -1.41
C ALA A 360 -7.36 -21.52 -2.75
N ILE A 361 -8.62 -21.26 -3.08
CA ILE A 361 -9.28 -21.65 -4.32
C ILE A 361 -8.66 -20.88 -5.50
N THR A 362 -8.41 -19.59 -5.30
CA THR A 362 -7.79 -18.71 -6.28
C THR A 362 -7.15 -17.50 -5.57
N TYR A 363 -6.39 -16.71 -6.31
CA TYR A 363 -5.83 -15.46 -5.81
C TYR A 363 -5.74 -14.43 -6.93
N SER A 364 -5.64 -13.18 -6.51
CA SER A 364 -5.29 -12.04 -7.35
C SER A 364 -4.27 -11.17 -6.66
N THR A 365 -3.44 -10.50 -7.44
CA THR A 365 -2.45 -9.56 -6.92
C THR A 365 -3.07 -8.20 -6.69
N VAL A 366 -2.67 -7.55 -5.59
CA VAL A 366 -3.13 -6.24 -5.18
C VAL A 366 -1.93 -5.33 -4.93
N GLU A 367 -1.97 -4.12 -5.48
CA GLU A 367 -0.97 -3.09 -5.21
C GLU A 367 -1.10 -2.54 -3.79
N GLY A 368 0.01 -2.32 -3.10
CA GLY A 368 0.04 -1.78 -1.73
C GLY A 368 -0.03 -0.25 -1.65
N LYS A 369 -0.42 0.42 -2.74
CA LYS A 369 -0.42 1.88 -2.84
C LYS A 369 -1.60 2.46 -2.07
N ALA A 370 -1.35 3.52 -1.32
CA ALA A 370 -2.43 4.22 -0.62
C ALA A 370 -3.46 4.80 -1.61
N GLY A 371 -4.74 4.65 -1.29
CA GLY A 371 -5.87 5.07 -2.11
C GLY A 371 -6.98 4.02 -2.18
N VAL A 372 -8.06 4.39 -2.86
CA VAL A 372 -9.16 3.47 -3.18
C VAL A 372 -8.83 2.79 -4.50
N SER A 373 -8.96 1.47 -4.54
CA SER A 373 -8.79 0.63 -5.72
C SER A 373 -9.83 -0.48 -5.74
N GLN A 374 -9.93 -1.19 -6.85
CA GLN A 374 -10.75 -2.39 -6.95
C GLN A 374 -9.88 -3.53 -7.47
N ALA A 375 -9.95 -4.70 -6.82
CA ALA A 375 -9.26 -5.90 -7.25
C ALA A 375 -10.26 -6.89 -7.85
N GLY A 376 -9.90 -7.51 -8.98
CA GLY A 376 -10.67 -8.59 -9.56
C GLY A 376 -10.35 -9.91 -8.85
N ILE A 377 -11.35 -10.73 -8.48
CA ILE A 377 -11.13 -12.09 -7.98
C ILE A 377 -12.08 -13.07 -8.67
N ASN A 378 -11.59 -14.25 -9.06
CA ASN A 378 -12.41 -15.28 -9.72
C ASN A 378 -13.27 -16.03 -8.71
N LEU A 379 -14.60 -15.88 -8.80
CA LEU A 379 -15.51 -16.65 -7.95
C LEU A 379 -15.93 -17.96 -8.64
N PRO A 380 -16.04 -19.08 -7.89
CA PRO A 380 -16.64 -20.30 -8.41
C PRO A 380 -18.09 -20.10 -8.90
N ALA A 381 -18.57 -21.01 -9.74
CA ALA A 381 -19.97 -21.02 -10.20
C ALA A 381 -20.96 -21.55 -9.13
N THR A 382 -20.45 -21.97 -7.97
CA THR A 382 -21.28 -22.51 -6.87
C THR A 382 -21.66 -21.38 -5.93
N PRO A 383 -22.96 -21.09 -5.72
CA PRO A 383 -23.38 -20.07 -4.77
C PRO A 383 -23.16 -20.52 -3.32
N GLY A 384 -22.94 -19.55 -2.43
CA GLY A 384 -22.69 -19.77 -1.01
C GLY A 384 -21.71 -18.76 -0.40
N PRO A 385 -21.40 -18.92 0.90
CA PRO A 385 -20.40 -18.10 1.56
C PRO A 385 -18.99 -18.46 1.06
N TYR A 386 -18.13 -17.46 0.98
CA TYR A 386 -16.69 -17.62 0.77
C TYR A 386 -15.92 -16.68 1.70
N LEU A 387 -14.67 -17.03 1.98
CA LEU A 387 -13.78 -16.22 2.78
C LEU A 387 -12.75 -15.55 1.88
N LEU A 388 -12.73 -14.22 1.87
CA LEU A 388 -11.67 -13.43 1.24
C LEU A 388 -10.65 -13.03 2.30
N LYS A 389 -9.37 -13.25 1.99
CA LYS A 389 -8.27 -12.73 2.79
C LYS A 389 -7.36 -11.90 1.92
N LEU A 390 -7.09 -10.69 2.36
CA LEU A 390 -6.00 -9.88 1.85
C LEU A 390 -4.77 -10.19 2.71
N GLU A 391 -3.73 -10.70 2.09
CA GLU A 391 -2.56 -11.23 2.78
C GLU A 391 -1.29 -10.63 2.16
N SER A 392 -0.21 -10.53 2.93
CA SER A 392 1.10 -10.33 2.33
C SER A 392 1.48 -11.55 1.48
N TRP A 393 2.50 -11.42 0.63
CA TRP A 393 3.03 -12.59 -0.08
C TRP A 393 3.61 -13.65 0.84
N GLY A 394 4.10 -13.26 2.02
CA GLY A 394 4.54 -14.17 3.07
C GLY A 394 3.40 -14.93 3.75
N GLY A 395 2.14 -14.65 3.40
CA GLY A 395 0.95 -15.28 3.98
C GLY A 395 0.49 -14.64 5.29
N GLU A 396 1.02 -13.47 5.65
CA GLU A 396 0.55 -12.74 6.83
C GLU A 396 -0.80 -12.10 6.54
N PRO A 397 -1.85 -12.35 7.34
CA PRO A 397 -3.16 -11.77 7.11
C PRO A 397 -3.12 -10.26 7.39
N VAL A 398 -3.57 -9.48 6.40
CA VAL A 398 -3.75 -8.02 6.52
C VAL A 398 -5.21 -7.72 6.86
N GLU A 399 -6.14 -8.36 6.15
CA GLU A 399 -7.57 -8.20 6.38
C GLU A 399 -8.33 -9.44 5.91
N GLU A 400 -9.48 -9.71 6.52
CA GLU A 400 -10.33 -10.85 6.20
C GLU A 400 -11.79 -10.41 6.15
N MET A 401 -12.53 -10.92 5.18
CA MET A 401 -13.96 -10.65 4.99
C MET A 401 -14.67 -11.90 4.48
N THR A 402 -15.84 -12.20 5.05
CA THR A 402 -16.74 -13.20 4.46
C THR A 402 -17.65 -12.54 3.45
N ILE A 403 -17.74 -13.10 2.25
CA ILE A 403 -18.65 -12.65 1.18
C ILE A 403 -19.74 -13.68 0.93
N GLN A 404 -20.91 -13.22 0.50
CA GLN A 404 -22.01 -14.08 0.03
C GLN A 404 -22.07 -14.09 -1.49
N THR A 405 -22.36 -15.25 -2.08
CA THR A 405 -22.49 -15.40 -3.53
C THR A 405 -23.80 -16.08 -3.90
N GLU A 406 -24.44 -15.62 -4.97
CA GLU A 406 -25.75 -16.08 -5.45
C GLU A 406 -25.71 -16.30 -6.96
N THR A 407 -26.57 -17.18 -7.48
CA THR A 407 -26.63 -17.43 -8.93
C THR A 407 -27.05 -16.20 -9.74
N ASP A 408 -27.97 -15.40 -9.18
CA ASP A 408 -28.53 -14.22 -9.84
C ASP A 408 -28.91 -13.13 -8.82
N PRO A 409 -27.93 -12.44 -8.22
CA PRO A 409 -28.19 -11.44 -7.18
C PRO A 409 -28.94 -10.21 -7.72
N ALA A 410 -29.69 -9.55 -6.85
CA ALA A 410 -30.30 -8.26 -7.13
C ALA A 410 -29.23 -7.16 -7.16
N VAL A 411 -29.37 -6.20 -8.08
CA VAL A 411 -28.42 -5.09 -8.23
C VAL A 411 -29.06 -3.79 -7.77
N THR A 412 -28.30 -2.98 -7.04
CA THR A 412 -28.65 -1.58 -6.75
C THR A 412 -27.65 -0.66 -7.42
N LEU A 413 -28.13 0.39 -8.08
CA LEU A 413 -27.33 1.47 -8.64
C LEU A 413 -27.43 2.73 -7.77
N LEU A 414 -26.32 3.44 -7.63
CA LEU A 414 -26.23 4.73 -6.94
C LEU A 414 -25.50 5.73 -7.83
N ALA A 415 -26.06 6.91 -7.99
CA ALA A 415 -25.44 8.04 -8.67
C ALA A 415 -26.08 9.35 -8.15
N PRO A 416 -25.40 10.50 -8.31
CA PRO A 416 -26.01 11.80 -8.05
C PRO A 416 -27.30 11.99 -8.89
N PRO A 417 -28.30 12.71 -8.39
CA PRO A 417 -29.53 12.98 -9.14
C PRO A 417 -29.28 13.81 -10.40
N ALA A 418 -28.16 14.56 -10.46
CA ALA A 418 -27.77 15.34 -11.63
C ALA A 418 -26.28 15.58 -11.75
N VAL A 419 -25.83 15.83 -12.98
CA VAL A 419 -24.43 16.07 -13.37
C VAL A 419 -24.35 17.10 -14.49
N ALA A 420 -23.24 17.83 -14.57
CA ALA A 420 -23.00 18.75 -15.67
C ALA A 420 -22.79 18.00 -17.00
N PRO A 421 -23.16 18.57 -18.16
CA PRO A 421 -22.91 17.95 -19.46
C PRO A 421 -21.40 17.72 -19.67
N GLY A 422 -21.03 16.52 -20.11
CA GLY A 422 -19.62 16.13 -20.29
C GLY A 422 -18.82 15.90 -19.00
N ALA A 423 -19.44 15.98 -17.81
CA ALA A 423 -18.76 15.69 -16.55
C ALA A 423 -18.70 14.17 -16.27
N ALA A 424 -17.73 13.74 -15.46
CA ALA A 424 -17.72 12.39 -14.92
C ALA A 424 -18.93 12.18 -13.99
N ILE A 425 -19.58 11.02 -14.11
CA ILE A 425 -20.70 10.58 -13.28
C ILE A 425 -20.14 9.67 -12.18
N PRO A 426 -20.18 10.08 -10.91
CA PRO A 426 -19.90 9.18 -9.79
C PRO A 426 -20.95 8.07 -9.77
N VAL A 427 -20.54 6.82 -9.95
CA VAL A 427 -21.43 5.66 -9.98
C VAL A 427 -20.98 4.60 -8.98
N GLY A 428 -21.92 4.15 -8.15
CA GLY A 428 -21.74 3.04 -7.22
C GLY A 428 -22.75 1.92 -7.52
N SER A 429 -22.42 0.69 -7.16
CA SER A 429 -23.36 -0.42 -7.27
C SER A 429 -23.13 -1.50 -6.21
N THR A 430 -24.17 -2.30 -5.93
CA THR A 430 -24.11 -3.53 -5.12
C THR A 430 -24.76 -4.69 -5.88
N GLY A 431 -24.52 -5.94 -5.48
CA GLY A 431 -25.04 -7.15 -6.10
C GLY A 431 -24.00 -7.87 -6.96
N SER A 432 -24.40 -8.26 -8.18
CA SER A 432 -23.63 -9.07 -9.15
C SER A 432 -22.12 -8.81 -9.15
N GLN A 433 -21.71 -7.55 -9.35
CA GLN A 433 -20.32 -7.09 -9.38
C GLN A 433 -19.40 -7.88 -10.33
N LEU A 434 -19.92 -8.51 -11.40
CA LEU A 434 -19.04 -9.17 -12.37
C LEU A 434 -18.17 -8.09 -13.04
N TRP A 435 -16.92 -8.43 -13.29
CA TRP A 435 -15.95 -7.51 -13.88
C TRP A 435 -16.42 -6.92 -15.22
N ASN A 436 -17.19 -7.71 -15.98
CA ASN A 436 -17.74 -7.34 -17.28
C ASN A 436 -19.18 -6.79 -17.22
N ASP A 437 -19.76 -6.60 -16.03
CA ASP A 437 -21.04 -5.91 -15.87
C ASP A 437 -20.88 -4.45 -16.30
N GLY A 438 -21.86 -3.95 -17.06
CA GLY A 438 -21.81 -2.64 -17.68
C GLY A 438 -22.82 -1.67 -17.09
N ILE A 439 -22.45 -0.40 -17.01
CA ILE A 439 -23.37 0.71 -16.71
C ILE A 439 -23.48 1.55 -17.97
N GLU A 440 -24.62 1.45 -18.64
CA GLU A 440 -24.92 2.09 -19.92
C GLU A 440 -25.77 3.35 -19.71
N ILE A 441 -25.71 4.30 -20.66
CA ILE A 441 -26.54 5.51 -20.62
C ILE A 441 -27.63 5.41 -21.68
N TRP A 442 -28.87 5.51 -21.23
CA TRP A 442 -30.08 5.39 -22.05
C TRP A 442 -30.90 6.68 -21.98
N GLN A 443 -31.70 6.92 -23.02
CA GLN A 443 -32.68 7.99 -23.07
C GLN A 443 -33.98 7.38 -23.59
N GLY A 444 -34.91 7.08 -22.68
CA GLY A 444 -36.05 6.21 -22.97
C GLY A 444 -35.58 4.83 -23.45
N ASP A 445 -36.04 4.40 -24.62
CA ASP A 445 -35.68 3.11 -25.23
C ASP A 445 -34.44 3.17 -26.14
N ARG A 446 -33.77 4.34 -26.24
CA ARG A 446 -32.58 4.52 -27.06
C ARG A 446 -31.33 4.48 -26.20
N GLN A 447 -30.41 3.57 -26.49
CA GLN A 447 -29.07 3.61 -25.94
C GLN A 447 -28.30 4.80 -26.55
N VAL A 448 -27.78 5.66 -25.69
CA VAL A 448 -27.07 6.88 -26.09
C VAL A 448 -25.57 6.72 -25.93
N ASP A 449 -25.14 5.97 -24.92
CA ASP A 449 -23.74 5.63 -24.68
C ASP A 449 -23.60 4.14 -24.33
N TRP A 450 -22.51 3.54 -24.79
CA TRP A 450 -22.16 2.15 -24.50
C TRP A 450 -21.66 1.98 -23.06
N GLY A 451 -21.36 3.08 -22.36
CA GLY A 451 -21.15 3.13 -20.93
C GLY A 451 -19.73 2.77 -20.50
N VAL A 452 -19.62 2.21 -19.29
CA VAL A 452 -18.38 1.66 -18.72
C VAL A 452 -18.66 0.31 -18.09
N THR A 453 -17.68 -0.60 -18.12
CA THR A 453 -17.75 -1.82 -17.30
C THR A 453 -17.28 -1.54 -15.87
N LEU A 454 -17.62 -2.43 -14.93
CA LEU A 454 -17.05 -2.37 -13.59
C LEU A 454 -15.52 -2.53 -13.61
N GLY A 455 -14.99 -3.34 -14.53
CA GLY A 455 -13.55 -3.44 -14.77
C GLY A 455 -12.93 -2.15 -15.31
N ASP A 456 -13.63 -1.40 -16.17
CA ASP A 456 -13.17 -0.08 -16.62
C ASP A 456 -13.08 0.90 -15.45
N LEU A 457 -14.11 0.93 -14.60
CA LEU A 457 -14.13 1.76 -13.38
C LEU A 457 -12.99 1.37 -12.42
N ALA A 458 -12.73 0.07 -12.26
CA ALA A 458 -11.63 -0.45 -11.45
C ALA A 458 -10.26 0.03 -11.96
N ASN A 459 -10.12 0.16 -13.28
CA ASN A 459 -8.91 0.65 -13.95
C ASN A 459 -8.84 2.19 -14.02
N GLY A 460 -9.71 2.91 -13.31
CA GLY A 460 -9.70 4.36 -13.21
C GLY A 460 -10.40 5.10 -14.36
N ASN A 461 -11.07 4.38 -15.27
CA ASN A 461 -11.95 5.04 -16.24
C ASN A 461 -13.17 5.63 -15.53
N SER A 462 -13.81 6.61 -16.15
CA SER A 462 -15.01 7.25 -15.61
C SER A 462 -16.14 7.25 -16.63
N LEU A 463 -17.37 7.05 -16.14
CA LEU A 463 -18.56 7.21 -16.96
C LEU A 463 -18.77 8.70 -17.21
N THR A 464 -18.86 9.13 -18.47
CA THR A 464 -19.00 10.55 -18.81
C THR A 464 -20.44 10.87 -19.21
N ALA A 465 -20.99 11.96 -18.66
CA ALA A 465 -22.31 12.44 -18.99
C ALA A 465 -22.39 12.91 -20.46
N PRO A 466 -23.49 12.63 -21.17
CA PRO A 466 -23.74 13.20 -22.49
C PRO A 466 -23.51 14.70 -22.56
N ALA A 467 -23.01 15.19 -23.70
CA ALA A 467 -22.84 16.62 -23.92
C ALA A 467 -24.18 17.36 -24.07
N GLU A 468 -25.24 16.65 -24.48
CA GLU A 468 -26.59 17.17 -24.64
C GLU A 468 -27.34 17.12 -23.30
N PRO A 469 -27.79 18.27 -22.76
CA PRO A 469 -28.64 18.28 -21.57
C PRO A 469 -29.94 17.50 -21.78
N GLY A 470 -30.42 16.82 -20.74
CA GLY A 470 -31.65 16.04 -20.77
C GLY A 470 -31.78 15.07 -19.60
N THR A 471 -32.90 14.37 -19.55
CA THR A 471 -33.09 13.24 -18.64
C THR A 471 -32.58 11.97 -19.32
N TYR A 472 -31.76 11.22 -18.59
CA TYR A 472 -31.17 9.95 -19.01
C TYR A 472 -31.40 8.90 -17.92
N ASP A 473 -31.19 7.64 -18.27
CA ASP A 473 -31.19 6.53 -17.34
C ASP A 473 -29.80 5.89 -17.36
N LEU A 474 -29.25 5.63 -16.16
CA LEU A 474 -28.15 4.70 -15.97
C LEU A 474 -28.72 3.30 -15.87
N VAL A 475 -28.27 2.41 -16.74
CA VAL A 475 -28.80 1.04 -16.83
C VAL A 475 -27.68 0.06 -16.56
N TYR A 476 -27.81 -0.71 -15.47
CA TYR A 476 -26.88 -1.79 -15.16
C TYR A 476 -27.26 -3.02 -15.97
N LYS A 477 -26.35 -3.44 -16.84
CA LYS A 477 -26.46 -4.67 -17.62
C LYS A 477 -25.50 -5.72 -17.09
N SER A 478 -26.00 -6.92 -16.89
CA SER A 478 -25.20 -8.09 -16.52
C SER A 478 -25.52 -9.26 -17.43
N THR A 479 -24.63 -10.24 -17.51
CA THR A 479 -24.87 -11.45 -18.31
C THR A 479 -25.59 -12.50 -17.46
N ASP A 480 -26.80 -12.90 -17.86
CA ASP A 480 -27.55 -13.97 -17.21
C ASP A 480 -26.93 -15.36 -17.43
N VAL A 481 -27.45 -16.38 -16.75
CA VAL A 481 -26.95 -17.78 -16.83
C VAL A 481 -27.00 -18.38 -18.23
N ALA A 482 -27.78 -17.81 -19.15
CA ALA A 482 -27.88 -18.23 -20.54
C ALA A 482 -26.87 -17.50 -21.45
N GLY A 483 -26.02 -16.62 -20.90
CA GLY A 483 -25.08 -15.81 -21.68
C GLY A 483 -25.74 -14.58 -22.32
N THR A 484 -26.95 -14.23 -21.92
CA THR A 484 -27.69 -13.09 -22.47
C THR A 484 -27.47 -11.86 -21.59
N ARG A 485 -27.17 -10.72 -22.21
CA ARG A 485 -27.01 -9.46 -21.50
C ARG A 485 -28.39 -8.91 -21.12
N VAL A 486 -28.68 -8.85 -19.83
CA VAL A 486 -29.98 -8.47 -19.26
C VAL A 486 -29.86 -7.22 -18.40
N GLU A 487 -30.96 -6.48 -18.29
CA GLU A 487 -31.09 -5.34 -17.38
C GLU A 487 -31.32 -5.81 -15.95
N LYS A 488 -30.49 -5.35 -15.01
CA LYS A 488 -30.59 -5.69 -13.59
C LYS A 488 -31.06 -4.52 -12.74
N ALA A 489 -30.71 -3.29 -13.13
CA ALA A 489 -31.13 -2.07 -12.44
C ALA A 489 -31.18 -0.89 -13.42
N ARG A 490 -32.03 0.08 -13.10
CA ARG A 490 -32.18 1.35 -13.83
C ARG A 490 -32.31 2.49 -12.83
N LEU A 491 -31.56 3.56 -13.04
CA LEU A 491 -31.55 4.75 -12.20
C LEU A 491 -31.62 6.02 -13.06
N PRO A 492 -32.64 6.89 -12.91
CA PRO A 492 -32.72 8.13 -13.67
C PRO A 492 -31.66 9.14 -13.21
N ILE A 493 -31.11 9.90 -14.16
CA ILE A 493 -30.15 10.98 -13.94
C ILE A 493 -30.44 12.17 -14.85
N VAL A 494 -30.29 13.38 -14.33
CA VAL A 494 -30.40 14.62 -15.12
C VAL A 494 -29.02 15.10 -15.54
N VAL A 495 -28.81 15.25 -16.84
CA VAL A 495 -27.60 15.85 -17.41
C VAL A 495 -27.91 17.29 -17.78
N GLY A 496 -27.20 18.24 -17.19
CA GLY A 496 -27.57 19.66 -17.27
C GLY A 496 -28.15 20.17 -15.96
N THR A 497 -28.85 21.29 -16.03
CA THR A 497 -29.49 21.87 -14.86
C THR A 497 -30.78 21.13 -14.53
N VAL A 498 -30.90 20.67 -13.29
CA VAL A 498 -32.19 20.23 -12.77
C VAL A 498 -33.07 21.47 -12.73
N ALA A 499 -34.09 21.50 -13.57
CA ALA A 499 -35.20 22.41 -13.32
C ALA A 499 -35.85 21.92 -12.03
N ASP A 500 -35.74 22.73 -10.99
CA ASP A 500 -36.60 22.63 -9.82
C ASP A 500 -38.04 22.75 -10.34
N ASP A 501 -38.87 21.74 -10.08
CA ASP A 501 -40.29 21.67 -10.44
C ASP A 501 -41.14 22.71 -9.68
N ALA A 502 -40.49 23.68 -9.02
CA ALA A 502 -41.12 24.84 -8.38
C ALA A 502 -41.11 26.15 -9.19
N THR A 503 -40.25 26.40 -10.20
CA THR A 503 -40.17 27.78 -10.79
C THR A 503 -39.84 27.98 -12.28
N GLY A 504 -39.40 26.97 -13.05
CA GLY A 504 -39.39 27.07 -14.53
C GLY A 504 -38.46 28.13 -15.17
N ALA A 505 -37.23 28.33 -14.67
CA ALA A 505 -36.23 29.18 -15.34
C ALA A 505 -34.96 28.40 -15.72
N ALA A 506 -34.50 28.57 -16.96
CA ALA A 506 -33.32 27.90 -17.51
C ALA A 506 -32.02 28.57 -17.04
N ALA A 507 -31.03 27.77 -16.62
CA ALA A 507 -29.67 28.25 -16.40
C ALA A 507 -28.66 27.39 -17.18
N ALA A 508 -27.84 28.05 -18.00
CA ALA A 508 -26.60 27.51 -18.55
C ALA A 508 -25.43 27.90 -17.61
N PRO A 509 -24.39 27.06 -17.45
CA PRO A 509 -23.26 27.38 -16.58
C PRO A 509 -22.25 28.26 -17.32
N GLY A 510 -22.10 29.50 -16.87
CA GLY A 510 -20.98 30.37 -17.23
C GLY A 510 -19.80 30.10 -16.29
N ALA A 511 -18.61 29.96 -16.87
CA ALA A 511 -17.34 29.80 -16.17
C ALA A 511 -17.16 30.80 -15.01
N ALA A 512 -16.64 30.30 -13.89
CA ALA A 512 -16.33 31.08 -12.71
C ALA A 512 -15.39 32.26 -13.05
N ALA A 513 -15.87 33.47 -12.79
CA ALA A 513 -15.00 34.62 -12.54
C ALA A 513 -15.09 34.94 -11.05
N ALA A 514 -13.92 34.97 -10.40
CA ALA A 514 -13.76 35.24 -8.98
C ALA A 514 -14.24 36.66 -8.62
N CYS A 515 -15.02 36.78 -7.55
CA CYS A 515 -15.18 38.03 -6.81
C CYS A 515 -14.29 37.96 -5.57
N ASP A 516 -13.20 38.72 -5.60
CA ASP A 516 -12.31 38.98 -4.47
C ASP A 516 -12.62 40.37 -3.92
N ASP A 517 -13.18 40.46 -2.71
CA ASP A 517 -13.37 41.73 -2.00
C ASP A 517 -12.44 41.89 -0.78
N GLY A 518 -11.56 40.91 -0.55
CA GLY A 518 -10.53 40.98 0.48
C GLY A 518 -11.03 41.11 1.93
N ARG A 519 -12.28 40.79 2.25
CA ARG A 519 -12.80 40.88 3.64
C ARG A 519 -13.29 39.59 4.28
N GLY A 520 -13.12 38.45 3.61
CA GLY A 520 -13.37 37.13 4.24
C GLY A 520 -14.83 36.87 4.59
N HIS A 521 -15.76 37.58 3.95
CA HIS A 521 -17.15 37.16 3.92
C HIS A 521 -17.29 36.08 2.83
N GLY A 522 -17.75 34.89 3.23
CA GLY A 522 -18.27 33.92 2.26
C GLY A 522 -19.43 34.55 1.46
N PRO A 523 -19.79 33.98 0.30
CA PRO A 523 -20.62 34.63 -0.71
C PRO A 523 -22.06 34.88 -0.23
N ASP A 524 -22.26 35.93 0.55
CA ASP A 524 -23.54 36.42 1.02
C ASP A 524 -23.48 37.94 1.17
N ALA A 525 -23.30 38.63 0.05
CA ALA A 525 -23.88 39.97 -0.10
C ALA A 525 -24.22 40.24 -1.58
N CYS A 526 -25.53 40.20 -1.84
CA CYS A 526 -26.30 40.71 -3.00
C CYS A 526 -26.62 39.67 -4.10
N ALA A 527 -27.88 39.30 -4.40
CA ALA A 527 -29.18 39.73 -3.88
C ALA A 527 -30.26 38.67 -4.18
N ASN A 528 -31.21 38.53 -3.26
CA ASN A 528 -32.39 37.63 -3.21
C ASN A 528 -32.24 36.24 -2.54
N GLY A 529 -31.11 35.97 -1.88
CA GLY A 529 -31.06 35.21 -0.63
C GLY A 529 -31.64 33.78 -0.58
N ARG A 530 -31.25 32.89 -1.51
CA ARG A 530 -31.30 31.40 -1.39
C ARG A 530 -30.22 30.80 -2.33
N GLU A 531 -29.46 29.74 -2.02
CA GLU A 531 -29.65 28.62 -1.09
C GLU A 531 -28.32 27.90 -0.75
N ALA A 532 -28.17 27.47 0.50
CA ALA A 532 -27.71 26.11 0.84
C ALA A 532 -28.87 25.53 1.67
N GLY A 533 -29.60 24.55 1.13
CA GLY A 533 -30.75 23.86 1.75
C GLY A 533 -31.54 24.64 2.82
N THR A 534 -32.46 25.52 2.43
CA THR A 534 -33.58 26.09 3.25
C THR A 534 -33.33 26.70 4.67
N ARG A 535 -32.14 26.65 5.29
CA ARG A 535 -31.88 27.17 6.67
C ARG A 535 -30.59 27.99 6.73
N ALA A 536 -30.65 29.20 7.32
CA ALA A 536 -29.47 30.05 7.42
C ALA A 536 -28.46 29.51 8.44
N TRP A 537 -27.15 29.71 8.20
CA TRP A 537 -26.09 29.30 9.12
C TRP A 537 -26.24 29.88 10.55
N THR A 538 -26.86 31.07 10.65
CA THR A 538 -27.20 31.72 11.92
C THR A 538 -28.20 30.95 12.77
N ASP A 539 -28.98 30.07 12.14
CA ASP A 539 -30.10 29.37 12.77
C ASP A 539 -29.67 28.01 13.35
N TYR A 540 -28.41 27.62 13.18
CA TYR A 540 -27.85 26.43 13.83
C TYR A 540 -27.46 26.74 15.28
N PRO A 541 -27.82 25.86 16.23
CA PRO A 541 -27.57 26.09 17.65
C PRO A 541 -26.08 26.04 18.01
N HIS A 542 -25.28 25.29 17.25
CA HIS A 542 -23.83 25.16 17.44
C HIS A 542 -23.11 25.59 16.17
N ARG A 543 -22.22 26.59 16.25
CA ARG A 543 -21.52 27.15 15.08
C ARG A 543 -20.10 27.61 15.37
N CYS A 544 -19.20 27.40 14.42
CA CYS A 544 -17.80 27.81 14.48
C CYS A 544 -17.38 28.50 13.17
N LEU A 545 -17.91 29.70 12.93
CA LEU A 545 -17.54 30.51 11.77
C LEU A 545 -16.46 31.55 12.16
N PRO A 546 -15.71 32.12 11.19
CA PRO A 546 -14.62 33.04 11.47
C PRO A 546 -14.98 34.23 12.38
N GLY A 547 -16.23 34.71 12.33
CA GLY A 547 -16.74 35.80 13.17
C GLY A 547 -17.25 35.39 14.56
N ASP A 548 -17.41 34.09 14.86
CA ASP A 548 -17.97 33.59 16.12
C ASP A 548 -16.89 33.34 17.19
N ARG A 549 -15.61 33.44 16.84
CA ARG A 549 -14.50 33.06 17.73
C ARG A 549 -14.25 34.12 18.80
N THR A 550 -14.57 33.80 20.04
CA THR A 550 -14.11 34.53 21.24
C THR A 550 -12.90 33.85 21.91
N ALA A 551 -12.52 32.66 21.43
CA ALA A 551 -11.41 31.82 21.87
C ALA A 551 -10.75 31.15 20.65
N PRO A 552 -9.51 30.60 20.78
CA PRO A 552 -8.83 29.93 19.67
C PRO A 552 -9.51 28.64 19.17
N TYR A 553 -10.62 28.22 19.76
CA TYR A 553 -11.39 27.04 19.36
C TYR A 553 -12.83 27.20 19.81
N CYS A 554 -13.73 26.48 19.13
CA CYS A 554 -15.16 26.54 19.35
C CYS A 554 -15.60 25.34 20.19
N GLU A 555 -15.44 25.43 21.51
CA GLU A 555 -15.95 24.43 22.44
C GLU A 555 -17.47 24.52 22.54
N MET A 556 -18.15 23.41 22.26
CA MET A 556 -19.59 23.29 22.28
C MET A 556 -20.02 22.38 23.42
N ARG A 557 -21.11 22.75 24.09
CA ARG A 557 -21.81 21.89 25.05
C ARG A 557 -23.30 22.00 24.83
N ASP A 558 -23.90 20.90 24.40
CA ASP A 558 -25.34 20.81 24.24
C ASP A 558 -26.01 20.58 25.59
N ALA A 559 -26.82 21.55 26.03
CA ALA A 559 -27.43 21.54 27.36
C ALA A 559 -28.48 20.42 27.53
N ALA A 560 -29.15 20.00 26.45
CA ALA A 560 -30.21 19.00 26.50
C ALA A 560 -29.66 17.57 26.62
N THR A 561 -28.51 17.30 25.99
CA THR A 561 -27.91 15.97 25.91
C THR A 561 -26.66 15.79 26.77
N GLY A 562 -26.07 16.90 27.24
CA GLY A 562 -24.78 16.89 27.93
C GLY A 562 -23.59 16.62 27.00
N LEU A 563 -23.81 16.51 25.69
CA LEU A 563 -22.78 16.26 24.68
C LEU A 563 -21.85 17.46 24.58
N GLY A 564 -20.56 17.24 24.83
CA GLY A 564 -19.48 18.20 24.65
C GLY A 564 -18.55 17.79 23.50
N PHE A 565 -18.07 18.77 22.74
CA PHE A 565 -17.13 18.57 21.63
C PHE A 565 -16.44 19.89 21.24
N ILE A 566 -15.30 19.82 20.58
CA ILE A 566 -14.73 20.97 19.87
C ILE A 566 -15.25 20.93 18.43
N LEU A 567 -16.01 21.94 18.03
CA LEU A 567 -16.50 22.08 16.67
C LEU A 567 -15.36 22.57 15.76
N PRO A 568 -14.97 21.82 14.71
CA PRO A 568 -13.92 22.27 13.81
C PRO A 568 -14.30 23.54 13.06
N GLU A 569 -13.30 24.29 12.59
CA GLU A 569 -13.49 25.57 11.92
C GLU A 569 -14.35 25.45 10.67
N ASN A 570 -15.15 26.50 10.39
CA ASN A 570 -16.05 26.60 9.24
C ASN A 570 -17.10 25.49 9.21
N ARG A 571 -17.59 25.10 10.39
CA ARG A 571 -18.67 24.12 10.54
C ARG A 571 -19.78 24.61 11.46
N VAL A 572 -20.96 24.03 11.26
CA VAL A 572 -22.08 24.10 12.20
C VAL A 572 -22.52 22.68 12.58
N ALA A 573 -23.22 22.57 13.70
CA ALA A 573 -23.75 21.30 14.16
C ALA A 573 -25.19 21.40 14.67
N GLU A 574 -25.92 20.32 14.46
CA GLU A 574 -27.24 20.09 15.06
C GLU A 574 -27.18 18.81 15.89
N VAL A 575 -27.59 18.89 17.15
CA VAL A 575 -27.60 17.77 18.10
C VAL A 575 -29.04 17.36 18.36
N VAL A 576 -29.31 16.06 18.26
CA VAL A 576 -30.61 15.46 18.50
C VAL A 576 -30.49 14.53 19.71
N PRO A 577 -31.32 14.71 20.75
CA PRO A 577 -31.33 13.81 21.90
C PRO A 577 -31.57 12.35 21.53
N ALA A 578 -31.02 11.44 22.34
CA ALA A 578 -31.31 10.02 22.23
C ALA A 578 -32.82 9.77 22.45
N SER A 579 -33.41 8.87 21.66
CA SER A 579 -34.85 8.57 21.73
C SER A 579 -35.10 7.09 21.46
N GLY A 580 -36.02 6.46 22.20
CA GLY A 580 -36.37 5.05 21.98
C GLY A 580 -35.24 4.10 22.39
N ALA A 581 -34.78 3.25 21.46
CA ALA A 581 -33.71 2.27 21.70
C ALA A 581 -32.28 2.85 21.57
N ASP A 582 -32.14 4.12 21.16
CA ASP A 582 -30.85 4.79 21.03
C ASP A 582 -30.25 5.09 22.41
N ILE A 583 -28.99 4.71 22.65
CA ILE A 583 -28.29 4.89 23.93
C ILE A 583 -27.57 6.26 24.00
N PHE A 584 -27.19 6.83 22.84
CA PHE A 584 -26.40 8.06 22.74
C PHE A 584 -27.09 9.12 21.87
N PRO A 585 -26.84 10.43 22.11
CA PRO A 585 -27.35 11.50 21.26
C PRO A 585 -26.76 11.42 19.85
N ARG A 586 -27.49 11.95 18.88
CA ARG A 586 -27.03 12.05 17.48
C ARG A 586 -26.61 13.47 17.16
N ALA A 587 -25.69 13.62 16.20
CA ALA A 587 -25.34 14.94 15.68
C ALA A 587 -25.01 14.88 14.20
N ALA A 588 -25.22 15.99 13.49
CA ALA A 588 -24.74 16.19 12.13
C ALA A 588 -23.84 17.42 12.10
N PHE A 589 -22.65 17.30 11.50
CA PHE A 589 -21.68 18.38 11.37
C PHE A 589 -21.56 18.76 9.89
N ILE A 590 -21.89 20.01 9.59
CA ILE A 590 -21.99 20.53 8.23
C ILE A 590 -20.86 21.53 8.00
N ASP A 591 -20.11 21.37 6.93
CA ASP A 591 -19.05 22.31 6.53
C ASP A 591 -19.57 23.47 5.68
N ALA A 592 -18.81 24.56 5.61
CA ALA A 592 -19.17 25.80 4.92
C ALA A 592 -19.45 25.68 3.41
N THR A 593 -19.29 24.50 2.78
CA THR A 593 -19.70 24.29 1.38
C THR A 593 -21.20 24.05 1.23
N GLY A 594 -21.92 23.81 2.33
CA GLY A 594 -23.39 23.86 2.40
C GLY A 594 -24.15 22.72 1.70
N ALA A 595 -23.46 21.74 1.12
CA ALA A 595 -24.11 20.74 0.27
C ALA A 595 -24.80 19.59 1.03
N THR A 596 -24.28 19.14 2.18
CA THR A 596 -24.86 18.14 3.11
C THR A 596 -23.95 18.00 4.34
N ALA A 597 -24.43 17.43 5.46
CA ALA A 597 -23.56 17.10 6.59
C ALA A 597 -22.45 16.13 6.15
N SER A 598 -21.19 16.45 6.46
CA SER A 598 -20.03 15.63 6.06
C SER A 598 -19.53 14.71 7.19
N ILE A 599 -20.00 14.92 8.42
CA ILE A 599 -19.74 14.04 9.57
C ILE A 599 -21.04 13.85 10.35
N PHE A 600 -21.28 12.64 10.84
CA PHE A 600 -22.48 12.24 11.57
C PHE A 600 -22.09 11.49 12.84
N LEU A 601 -22.65 11.87 13.98
CA LEU A 601 -22.59 11.09 15.21
C LEU A 601 -23.86 10.26 15.34
N ASN A 602 -23.71 8.95 15.51
CA ASN A 602 -24.78 7.96 15.68
C ASN A 602 -25.90 8.09 14.62
N PRO A 603 -25.60 8.18 13.32
CA PRO A 603 -26.64 8.29 12.29
C PRO A 603 -27.60 7.10 12.36
N LYS A 604 -28.90 7.33 12.14
CA LYS A 604 -29.92 6.26 12.07
C LYS A 604 -29.61 5.25 10.98
N THR A 605 -29.14 5.76 9.85
CA THR A 605 -28.67 4.98 8.71
C THR A 605 -27.23 5.40 8.49
N PRO A 606 -26.24 4.58 8.92
CA PRO A 606 -24.85 4.86 8.64
C PRO A 606 -24.63 5.06 7.13
N PRO A 607 -23.74 5.98 6.72
CA PRO A 607 -23.33 6.05 5.32
C PRO A 607 -22.74 4.67 4.90
N PRO A 608 -22.96 4.23 3.65
CA PRO A 608 -22.60 2.88 3.24
C PRO A 608 -21.07 2.67 3.24
N GLY A 609 -20.62 1.59 3.89
CA GLY A 609 -19.20 1.23 4.08
C GLY A 609 -18.80 1.16 5.56
N ASP A 610 -18.31 0.00 6.02
CA ASP A 610 -18.03 -0.24 7.45
C ASP A 610 -16.93 0.67 8.04
N ASN A 611 -16.02 1.16 7.19
CA ASN A 611 -14.88 2.01 7.53
C ASN A 611 -15.18 3.51 7.49
N ALA A 612 -16.42 3.90 7.16
CA ALA A 612 -16.84 5.30 7.23
C ALA A 612 -17.06 5.77 8.67
N CYS A 613 -17.08 4.86 9.66
CA CYS A 613 -17.46 5.14 11.03
C CYS A 613 -16.39 4.72 12.05
N HIS A 614 -15.96 5.67 12.87
CA HIS A 614 -15.02 5.48 13.94
C HIS A 614 -15.72 5.31 15.30
N ILE A 615 -15.23 4.41 16.13
CA ILE A 615 -15.71 4.26 17.51
C ILE A 615 -15.24 5.47 18.33
N THR A 616 -16.16 5.99 19.15
CA THR A 616 -15.93 7.07 20.11
C THR A 616 -16.56 6.71 21.46
N ARG A 617 -16.31 7.54 22.48
CA ARG A 617 -16.90 7.40 23.82
C ARG A 617 -18.42 7.57 23.87
N VAL A 618 -18.99 8.11 22.79
CA VAL A 618 -20.42 8.43 22.67
C VAL A 618 -21.04 7.75 21.45
N GLY A 619 -20.48 6.62 21.00
CA GLY A 619 -20.99 5.82 19.89
C GLY A 619 -20.18 5.99 18.61
N ARG A 620 -20.82 5.87 17.44
CA ARG A 620 -20.13 5.85 16.13
C ARG A 620 -20.09 7.25 15.50
N LEU A 621 -18.89 7.73 15.19
CA LEU A 621 -18.67 8.94 14.42
C LEU A 621 -18.39 8.56 12.97
N CYS A 622 -19.37 8.79 12.11
CA CYS A 622 -19.33 8.49 10.69
C CYS A 622 -19.00 9.72 9.86
N ALA A 623 -18.37 9.55 8.71
CA ALA A 623 -18.16 10.59 7.73
C ALA A 623 -18.67 10.16 6.36
N ASP A 624 -18.94 11.13 5.50
CA ASP A 624 -19.26 10.87 4.10
C ASP A 624 -18.02 10.29 3.38
N PRO A 625 -18.07 9.04 2.87
CA PRO A 625 -16.93 8.38 2.25
C PRO A 625 -16.45 9.08 0.96
N ASP A 626 -17.31 9.86 0.30
CA ASP A 626 -17.00 10.49 -0.99
C ASP A 626 -16.28 11.85 -0.84
N ARG A 627 -16.04 12.31 0.40
CA ARG A 627 -15.43 13.63 0.71
C ARG A 627 -14.06 13.57 1.36
N GLY A 628 -13.34 12.45 1.21
CA GLY A 628 -12.04 12.23 1.84
C GLY A 628 -10.98 13.28 1.47
N ASP A 629 -10.83 14.30 2.31
CA ASP A 629 -9.74 15.27 2.24
C ASP A 629 -9.04 15.42 3.61
N GLU A 630 -7.86 16.05 3.62
CA GLU A 630 -7.06 16.23 4.83
C GLU A 630 -7.80 17.06 5.91
N LYS A 631 -8.69 17.99 5.49
CA LYS A 631 -9.47 18.84 6.39
C LYS A 631 -10.59 18.05 7.07
N LEU A 632 -11.22 17.14 6.35
CA LEU A 632 -12.22 16.20 6.86
C LEU A 632 -11.56 15.23 7.84
N ALA A 633 -10.39 14.68 7.50
CA ALA A 633 -9.64 13.81 8.40
C ALA A 633 -9.23 14.52 9.70
N ALA A 634 -8.77 15.77 9.63
CA ALA A 634 -8.45 16.59 10.81
C ALA A 634 -9.70 16.91 11.66
N ALA A 635 -10.84 17.18 11.02
CA ALA A 635 -12.11 17.40 11.68
C ALA A 635 -12.60 16.14 12.41
N ILE A 636 -12.48 14.97 11.78
CA ILE A 636 -12.82 13.67 12.38
C ILE A 636 -11.93 13.41 13.59
N ARG A 637 -10.60 13.55 13.51
CA ARG A 637 -9.70 13.36 14.67
C ARG A 637 -10.05 14.29 15.83
N THR A 638 -10.33 15.56 15.53
CA THR A 638 -10.74 16.56 16.52
C THR A 638 -12.02 16.11 17.24
N LEU A 639 -13.04 15.71 16.48
CA LEU A 639 -14.31 15.26 17.04
C LEU A 639 -14.15 13.93 17.79
N GLN A 640 -13.47 12.94 17.22
CA GLN A 640 -13.22 11.63 17.82
C GLN A 640 -12.54 11.75 19.19
N PHE A 641 -11.55 12.64 19.31
CA PHE A 641 -10.84 12.86 20.57
C PHE A 641 -11.65 13.67 21.59
N THR A 642 -12.50 14.61 21.15
CA THR A 642 -13.17 15.58 22.05
C THR A 642 -14.60 15.22 22.41
N LEU A 643 -15.28 14.39 21.61
CA LEU A 643 -16.66 13.98 21.83
C LEU A 643 -16.83 13.25 23.16
N THR A 644 -17.69 13.80 24.03
CA THR A 644 -17.94 13.22 25.36
C THR A 644 -19.33 13.59 25.86
N THR A 645 -19.96 12.70 26.63
CA THR A 645 -21.11 13.06 27.48
C THR A 645 -20.70 13.21 28.94
N GLY A 646 -19.46 12.92 29.27
CA GLY A 646 -18.89 12.91 30.62
C GLY A 646 -17.97 14.09 30.89
N GLN A 647 -17.53 14.18 32.14
CA GLN A 647 -16.45 15.08 32.52
C GLN A 647 -15.13 14.34 32.36
N VAL A 648 -14.14 14.94 31.69
CA VAL A 648 -12.78 14.41 31.69
C VAL A 648 -12.12 14.80 33.01
N ILE A 649 -11.70 13.82 33.82
CA ILE A 649 -11.18 14.06 35.18
C ILE A 649 -9.66 14.23 35.18
N ARG A 650 -8.96 13.62 34.23
CA ARG A 650 -7.50 13.76 34.08
C ARG A 650 -7.08 13.57 32.63
N ARG A 651 -6.10 14.38 32.21
CA ARG A 651 -5.30 14.21 30.99
C ARG A 651 -3.82 14.22 31.36
N CYS A 652 -3.07 13.20 31.00
CA CYS A 652 -1.61 13.20 31.19
C CYS A 652 -0.92 13.98 30.07
N GLY A 653 0.24 14.58 30.37
CA GLY A 653 1.15 15.10 29.34
C GLY A 653 2.04 13.99 28.80
N ASP A 654 3.27 14.31 28.40
CA ASP A 654 4.24 13.32 27.89
C ASP A 654 4.79 12.32 28.93
N THR A 655 4.29 12.37 30.17
CA THR A 655 4.64 11.44 31.23
C THR A 655 3.40 10.84 31.88
N ALA A 656 3.53 9.58 32.33
CA ALA A 656 2.48 8.89 33.05
C ALA A 656 2.10 9.64 34.34
N CYS A 657 0.81 9.72 34.63
CA CYS A 657 0.30 10.51 35.74
C CYS A 657 -0.80 9.78 36.53
N ALA A 658 -0.93 10.08 37.81
CA ALA A 658 -2.00 9.53 38.64
C ALA A 658 -3.32 10.31 38.43
N PHE A 659 -4.43 9.64 38.71
CA PHE A 659 -5.75 10.25 38.81
C PHE A 659 -6.48 9.71 40.03
N ASP A 660 -7.34 10.54 40.60
CA ASP A 660 -8.22 10.22 41.71
C ASP A 660 -9.51 11.02 41.55
N HIS A 661 -10.65 10.37 41.74
CA HIS A 661 -11.96 10.99 41.70
C HIS A 661 -12.79 10.49 42.86
N PRO A 662 -13.26 11.37 43.76
CA PRO A 662 -13.81 10.94 45.05
C PRO A 662 -15.26 10.45 45.00
N ASN A 663 -16.04 10.79 43.96
CA ASN A 663 -17.46 10.43 43.90
C ASN A 663 -18.01 10.30 42.46
N PRO A 664 -18.19 9.09 41.90
CA PRO A 664 -17.89 7.80 42.55
C PRO A 664 -16.37 7.59 42.69
N PRO A 665 -15.92 6.84 43.74
CA PRO A 665 -14.51 6.68 44.06
C PRO A 665 -13.80 5.80 43.03
N ILE A 666 -12.92 6.41 42.23
CA ILE A 666 -12.05 5.73 41.27
C ILE A 666 -10.67 6.37 41.24
N SER A 667 -9.62 5.56 41.24
CA SER A 667 -8.24 6.04 41.16
C SER A 667 -7.34 5.09 40.38
N GLY A 668 -6.17 5.58 39.98
CA GLY A 668 -5.17 4.77 39.30
C GLY A 668 -4.07 5.60 38.65
N ARG A 669 -3.32 4.97 37.74
CA ARG A 669 -2.32 5.62 36.91
C ARG A 669 -2.66 5.48 35.44
N LEU A 670 -2.48 6.58 34.73
CA LEU A 670 -2.57 6.64 33.28
C LEU A 670 -1.17 6.69 32.67
N PRO A 671 -0.96 6.02 31.52
CA PRO A 671 0.24 6.23 30.71
C PRO A 671 0.33 7.67 30.18
N ALA A 672 1.45 8.02 29.54
CA ALA A 672 1.63 9.33 28.94
C ALA A 672 0.53 9.61 27.91
N ARG A 673 -0.04 10.83 27.93
CA ARG A 673 -1.09 11.36 27.02
C ARG A 673 -2.48 10.70 27.13
N TRP A 674 -2.58 9.59 27.85
CA TRP A 674 -3.85 9.00 28.20
C TRP A 674 -4.70 9.94 29.08
N SER A 675 -5.99 9.80 28.93
CA SER A 675 -7.03 10.56 29.60
C SER A 675 -8.09 9.63 30.17
N VAL A 676 -8.82 10.08 31.19
CA VAL A 676 -9.91 9.31 31.82
C VAL A 676 -11.13 10.18 32.07
N GLU A 677 -12.31 9.63 31.81
CA GLU A 677 -13.60 10.26 32.12
C GLU A 677 -14.06 9.94 33.55
N ALA A 678 -14.92 10.81 34.08
CA ALA A 678 -15.62 10.60 35.34
C ALA A 678 -16.44 9.32 35.24
N ALA A 679 -16.19 8.40 36.17
CA ALA A 679 -16.89 7.13 36.20
C ALA A 679 -18.35 7.30 36.61
N ARG A 680 -19.20 6.36 36.20
CA ARG A 680 -20.63 6.33 36.50
C ARG A 680 -21.02 4.95 37.02
N PRO A 681 -22.03 4.82 37.89
CA PRO A 681 -22.58 3.50 38.24
C PRO A 681 -23.12 2.79 36.99
N THR A 682 -22.89 1.48 36.90
CA THR A 682 -23.53 0.64 35.87
C THR A 682 -25.03 0.55 36.12
N GLY A 683 -25.85 0.65 35.07
CA GLY A 683 -27.33 0.67 35.17
C GLY A 683 -27.98 -0.61 35.71
N ASP A 684 -27.21 -1.68 35.89
CA ASP A 684 -27.67 -3.01 36.32
C ASP A 684 -27.89 -3.13 37.83
N GLY A 685 -27.75 -2.03 38.59
CA GLY A 685 -27.97 -2.00 40.04
C GLY A 685 -26.84 -2.59 40.90
N GLY A 686 -25.71 -2.99 40.28
CA GLY A 686 -24.51 -3.48 40.96
C GLY A 686 -23.54 -2.36 41.42
N PRO A 687 -22.53 -2.67 42.27
CA PRO A 687 -21.55 -1.70 42.77
C PRO A 687 -20.47 -1.31 41.74
N GLN A 688 -20.57 -1.81 40.50
CA GLN A 688 -19.60 -1.60 39.44
C GLN A 688 -19.71 -0.19 38.86
N LEU A 689 -18.55 0.35 38.45
CA LEU A 689 -18.46 1.63 37.78
C LEU A 689 -18.08 1.44 36.31
N SER A 690 -18.67 2.22 35.41
CA SER A 690 -18.25 2.32 34.02
C SER A 690 -17.53 3.63 33.75
N THR A 691 -16.45 3.56 32.96
CA THR A 691 -15.72 4.74 32.49
C THR A 691 -14.97 4.45 31.19
N TRP A 692 -14.45 5.51 30.57
CA TRP A 692 -13.61 5.47 29.38
C TRP A 692 -12.21 5.98 29.69
N PHE A 693 -11.21 5.26 29.17
CA PHE A 693 -9.82 5.70 29.07
C PHE A 693 -9.47 5.85 27.60
N PHE A 694 -8.77 6.92 27.24
CA PHE A 694 -8.49 7.19 25.83
C PHE A 694 -7.17 7.94 25.61
N ASP A 695 -6.58 7.75 24.44
CA ASP A 695 -5.41 8.48 23.96
C ASP A 695 -5.59 8.85 22.47
N LEU A 696 -4.85 9.85 22.03
CA LEU A 696 -4.57 10.06 20.62
C LEU A 696 -3.07 9.96 20.42
N ASP A 697 -2.63 8.92 19.72
CA ASP A 697 -1.22 8.65 19.68
C ASP A 697 -0.42 9.64 18.81
N ARG A 698 0.92 9.53 18.77
CA ARG A 698 1.74 10.48 17.98
C ARG A 698 1.53 10.31 16.48
N SER A 699 1.01 9.16 16.04
CA SER A 699 0.59 8.91 14.66
C SER A 699 -0.81 9.45 14.38
N GLY A 700 -1.53 9.92 15.40
CA GLY A 700 -2.90 10.40 15.30
C GLY A 700 -3.94 9.28 15.37
N ALA A 701 -3.56 8.07 15.78
CA ALA A 701 -4.50 6.97 16.00
C ALA A 701 -5.20 7.12 17.36
N PHE A 702 -6.52 6.93 17.37
CA PHE A 702 -7.31 7.04 18.59
C PHE A 702 -7.38 5.70 19.31
N HIS A 703 -7.00 5.69 20.58
CA HIS A 703 -7.05 4.52 21.45
C HIS A 703 -8.17 4.65 22.46
N LEU A 704 -8.95 3.58 22.65
CA LEU A 704 -10.10 3.56 23.57
C LEU A 704 -10.14 2.26 24.38
N ILE A 705 -10.21 2.40 25.70
CA ILE A 705 -10.41 1.32 26.66
C ILE A 705 -11.63 1.63 27.50
N GLY A 706 -12.51 0.64 27.67
CA GLY A 706 -13.72 0.75 28.49
C GLY A 706 -13.63 -0.09 29.76
N LEU A 707 -13.97 0.51 30.90
CA LEU A 707 -14.23 -0.21 32.15
C LEU A 707 -15.70 -0.58 32.23
N ASN A 708 -16.01 -1.85 32.39
CA ASN A 708 -17.36 -2.41 32.45
C ASN A 708 -18.27 -1.93 31.31
N GLN A 709 -17.68 -1.67 30.14
CA GLN A 709 -18.40 -1.29 28.93
C GLN A 709 -18.71 -2.54 28.09
N PRO A 710 -19.92 -2.65 27.50
CA PRO A 710 -20.26 -3.76 26.60
C PRO A 710 -19.59 -3.58 25.23
N GLY A 711 -19.27 -4.69 24.55
CA GLY A 711 -18.82 -4.70 23.15
C GLY A 711 -17.32 -4.54 22.90
N GLY A 712 -16.49 -4.50 23.96
CA GLY A 712 -15.03 -4.47 23.82
C GLY A 712 -14.42 -5.86 23.60
N THR A 713 -13.22 -5.88 23.03
CA THR A 713 -12.36 -7.06 22.83
C THR A 713 -11.25 -7.11 23.90
N ASP A 714 -10.50 -8.22 23.96
CA ASP A 714 -9.37 -8.42 24.89
C ASP A 714 -9.66 -8.07 26.35
N CYS A 715 -10.87 -8.40 26.80
CA CYS A 715 -11.33 -8.09 28.14
C CYS A 715 -10.53 -8.82 29.22
N ARG A 716 -9.97 -8.08 30.18
CA ARG A 716 -9.23 -8.61 31.34
C ARG A 716 -9.81 -8.12 32.65
N GLU A 717 -9.68 -8.92 33.71
CA GLU A 717 -10.11 -8.52 35.05
C GLU A 717 -9.22 -7.38 35.60
N ALA A 718 -9.88 -6.37 36.17
CA ALA A 718 -9.27 -5.14 36.70
C ALA A 718 -9.59 -4.93 38.20
N GLY A 719 -9.68 -6.02 38.96
CA GLY A 719 -9.93 -6.03 40.40
C GLY A 719 -11.39 -5.74 40.79
N ALA A 720 -11.81 -6.26 41.95
CA ALA A 720 -13.16 -6.07 42.54
C ALA A 720 -14.33 -6.41 41.59
N GLY A 721 -14.16 -7.41 40.72
CA GLY A 721 -15.18 -7.82 39.75
C GLY A 721 -15.33 -6.87 38.56
N ASN A 722 -14.47 -5.88 38.39
CA ASN A 722 -14.47 -5.03 37.20
C ASN A 722 -13.75 -5.69 36.03
N ARG A 723 -14.19 -5.36 34.82
CA ARG A 723 -13.63 -5.85 33.56
C ARG A 723 -13.21 -4.68 32.68
N LEU A 724 -11.95 -4.67 32.27
CA LEU A 724 -11.39 -3.66 31.37
C LEU A 724 -11.24 -4.27 29.98
N CYS A 725 -11.76 -3.62 28.94
CA CYS A 725 -11.76 -4.13 27.56
C CYS A 725 -11.20 -3.07 26.58
N ALA A 726 -10.54 -3.53 25.52
CA ALA A 726 -10.10 -2.69 24.41
C ALA A 726 -11.27 -2.45 23.43
N PHE A 727 -11.34 -1.26 22.84
CA PHE A 727 -12.38 -0.89 21.85
C PHE A 727 -11.80 -0.42 20.52
N THR A 728 -10.49 -0.23 20.47
CA THR A 728 -9.74 0.12 19.26
C THR A 728 -8.51 -0.78 19.17
N PRO A 729 -8.06 -1.14 17.96
CA PRO A 729 -6.84 -1.90 17.78
C PRO A 729 -5.59 -1.05 18.09
N GLY A 730 -4.43 -1.71 18.26
CA GLY A 730 -3.14 -1.01 18.38
C GLY A 730 -2.80 -0.48 19.79
N ILE A 731 -3.56 -0.84 20.81
CA ILE A 731 -3.28 -0.44 22.20
C ILE A 731 -2.06 -1.20 22.73
N ALA A 732 -0.99 -0.48 23.09
CA ALA A 732 0.21 -1.09 23.64
C ALA A 732 -0.10 -1.88 24.92
N SER A 733 0.34 -3.14 24.99
CA SER A 733 0.06 -4.03 26.12
C SER A 733 0.51 -3.43 27.46
N GLN A 734 1.62 -2.71 27.48
CA GLN A 734 2.13 -2.02 28.67
C GLN A 734 1.20 -0.90 29.17
N ASP A 735 0.56 -0.16 28.27
CA ASP A 735 -0.33 0.95 28.59
C ASP A 735 -1.66 0.40 29.14
N PHE A 736 -2.20 -0.60 28.46
CA PHE A 736 -3.38 -1.34 28.91
C PHE A 736 -3.15 -1.94 30.30
N ASP A 737 -2.03 -2.63 30.51
CA ASP A 737 -1.72 -3.26 31.79
C ASP A 737 -1.34 -2.28 32.90
N LEU A 738 -0.85 -1.07 32.58
CA LEU A 738 -0.64 -0.01 33.58
C LEU A 738 -1.98 0.47 34.15
N ILE A 739 -2.95 0.78 33.27
CA ILE A 739 -4.29 1.19 33.68
C ILE A 739 -4.93 0.06 34.48
N ARG A 740 -4.95 -1.16 33.93
CA ARG A 740 -5.58 -2.33 34.55
C ARG A 740 -5.03 -2.66 35.94
N ARG A 741 -3.71 -2.65 36.14
CA ARG A 741 -3.08 -3.06 37.40
C ARG A 741 -3.16 -2.01 38.50
N THR A 742 -3.30 -0.73 38.13
CA THR A 742 -3.34 0.37 39.09
C THR A 742 -4.74 0.85 39.42
N LEU A 743 -5.76 0.32 38.73
CA LEU A 743 -7.14 0.71 38.90
C LEU A 743 -7.69 0.30 40.29
N GLY A 744 -8.20 1.27 41.02
CA GLY A 744 -8.90 1.08 42.28
C GLY A 744 -10.34 1.60 42.21
N THR A 745 -11.31 0.75 42.57
CA THR A 745 -12.72 1.14 42.77
C THR A 745 -13.10 0.84 44.21
N GLY A 746 -13.12 1.86 45.06
CA GLY A 746 -13.35 1.71 46.51
C GLY A 746 -12.42 2.59 47.31
N GLY A 747 -12.99 3.50 48.10
CA GLY A 747 -12.23 4.47 48.90
C GLY A 747 -11.41 3.77 49.97
N THR A 748 -10.09 3.66 49.74
CA THR A 748 -9.01 4.16 50.63
C THR A 748 -7.67 3.68 50.08
N ARG A 749 -6.94 4.56 49.38
CA ARG A 749 -5.47 4.58 49.43
C ARG A 749 -5.01 5.99 49.11
N GLY A 750 -4.78 6.77 50.16
CA GLY A 750 -3.99 7.97 50.05
C GLY A 750 -2.56 7.56 49.78
N ASP A 751 -1.96 8.11 48.73
CA ASP A 751 -0.58 8.52 48.82
C ASP A 751 -0.39 9.83 48.09
N THR A 752 0.32 10.71 48.78
CA THR A 752 0.43 12.14 48.54
C THR A 752 1.41 12.42 47.42
N ASP A 753 0.94 13.03 46.33
CA ASP A 753 1.73 13.99 45.56
C ASP A 753 0.81 15.14 45.16
N GLY A 754 0.94 16.23 45.91
CA GLY A 754 0.18 17.44 45.73
C GLY A 754 0.54 18.13 44.43
N ASN A 755 -0.43 18.23 43.52
CA ASN A 755 -0.51 19.38 42.62
C ASN A 755 -1.98 19.70 42.32
N THR A 756 -2.62 20.40 43.25
CA THR A 756 -3.85 21.16 43.00
C THR A 756 -3.49 22.42 42.21
N GLY A 757 -3.49 22.31 40.88
CA GLY A 757 -3.39 23.44 39.94
C GLY A 757 -4.69 23.55 39.14
N GLY A 758 -5.36 24.69 39.28
CA GLY A 758 -6.74 24.92 38.87
C GLY A 758 -7.02 24.89 37.37
N GLY A 759 -8.31 24.76 37.05
CA GLY A 759 -8.85 24.80 35.69
C GLY A 759 -8.52 26.11 34.99
N ALA A 760 -7.74 26.01 33.91
CA ALA A 760 -7.57 27.03 32.91
C ALA A 760 -7.50 26.33 31.54
N SER A 761 -8.54 26.57 30.73
CA SER A 761 -8.79 26.11 29.35
C SER A 761 -8.16 24.76 28.93
N ASP A 762 -8.89 23.69 29.20
CA ASP A 762 -8.61 22.30 28.80
C ASP A 762 -8.44 22.12 27.26
N ALA A 763 -8.95 23.07 26.49
CA ALA A 763 -8.91 23.05 25.03
C ALA A 763 -7.55 23.48 24.41
N ALA A 764 -6.69 24.22 25.12
CA ALA A 764 -5.36 24.63 24.60
C ALA A 764 -4.42 23.41 24.49
N ARG A 765 -4.38 22.59 25.54
CA ARG A 765 -3.60 21.35 25.61
C ARG A 765 -4.14 20.26 24.69
N THR A 766 -5.45 20.26 24.45
CA THR A 766 -6.14 19.29 23.58
C THR A 766 -5.66 19.41 22.12
N LEU A 767 -5.38 20.63 21.64
CA LEU A 767 -4.90 20.87 20.28
C LEU A 767 -3.38 20.75 20.11
N GLU A 768 -2.58 20.97 21.16
CA GLU A 768 -1.13 20.68 21.16
C GLU A 768 -0.85 19.19 20.90
N LEU A 769 -1.75 18.31 21.35
CA LEU A 769 -1.72 16.87 21.09
C LEU A 769 -2.25 16.49 19.69
N LEU A 770 -3.03 17.37 19.05
CA LEU A 770 -3.59 17.19 17.71
C LEU A 770 -2.74 17.83 16.59
N ALA A 771 -1.76 18.66 16.95
CA ALA A 771 -0.90 19.34 15.98
C ALA A 771 0.14 18.37 15.41
N PRO A 772 0.31 18.28 14.07
CA PRO A 772 1.44 17.56 13.49
C PRO A 772 2.73 18.23 14.01
N SER A 773 3.69 17.42 14.46
CA SER A 773 4.96 17.87 15.00
C SER A 773 5.71 18.76 14.01
N ARG A 774 5.49 20.08 14.09
CA ARG A 774 6.33 21.08 13.41
C ARG A 774 7.59 21.25 14.24
N THR A 775 8.72 20.75 13.76
CA THR A 775 9.93 21.50 13.37
C THR A 775 11.08 20.52 13.06
N PRO A 776 11.78 20.63 11.91
CA PRO A 776 13.06 19.98 11.71
C PRO A 776 14.13 20.71 12.54
N ALA A 777 14.86 19.98 13.38
CA ALA A 777 16.00 20.57 14.09
C ALA A 777 17.07 20.99 13.07
N ARG A 778 17.52 22.25 13.20
CA ARG A 778 18.67 22.84 12.52
C ARG A 778 19.98 22.19 12.95
#